data_AF-A0A3Q1MCG2-F1
#
_entry.id   AF-A0A3Q1MCG2-F1
#
_cell.length_a   1.000
_cell.length_b   1.000
_cell.length_c   1.000
_cell.angle_alpha   90.00
_cell.angle_beta   90.00
_cell.angle_gamma   90.00
#
_symmetry.space_group_name_H-M   'P 1'
#
loop_
_entity.id
_entity.type
_entity.pdbx_description
1 polymer ?
#
loop_
_entity_poly.entity_id
_entity_poly.type
_entity_poly.pdbx_seq_one_letter_code
_entity_poly.pdbx_strand_id
1 'polypeptide(L)'
;MGSAEMCRDLAPEVEKLLLQPSPYVRKKAVLTAVHMIRKVPELSDIFLPPCAQLLHERHHGILLGTVTLITELCERSPAALQHFRKVVPQLVHTLRTLVMTGCSAEHSVSGVSDPFLQVQILRLLRILGRNHEESSETMNDLLAQVATNTDTSRNAGNAVLFETVLTIMDIRSAAGLRVLAVNILGRFLLNSDRNIRYVALTSLLKLVQSDHSAVQRHRPTVVECLWEPDASLTPRNVVGRALELSLALVNSSNVRAMTQELQGFLESCPPDLRADCASGILLAAERYHPPCADDGEPHSLLQAGTYVRDDAVANLIQLIGGAQELHAYSVHRLYSALAEDISQQPLVQVAAWCIGEYGDLLLEGTCEETEPLQVEKEEVLALLERVLQSQMSLPATRGYALTALMKLSTRLHGDNNRICQVMSIYGSCQNVELQQRAVEYNALFRKYDHLRAAVLEKMPLVERGGPQVDEEAKESKEVAQLSEAAPLPTETQASKLLDLLDLLDGPSENAQHPPPLDPTPGDTLIHLLDLPCAPRPPAPIPNLKVFEREGLELNLSFVRPPGTPTLLLITVTATNTSGGDVTHFICQAAVPKSFQLQLQAPSGDTVPAQGGPPMTQLLRILNPNKAPLRLKLRLTYDHFGQSVQEIFEVNNLPVETWQ
;
A
#
# COMPACT_ATOMS: atom_id res chain seq x y z
N MET A 1 8.34 29.67 7.38
CA MET A 1 8.58 30.96 6.70
C MET A 1 7.53 31.18 5.62
N GLY A 2 6.96 32.39 5.52
CA GLY A 2 5.91 32.74 4.55
C GLY A 2 4.49 32.41 5.03
N SER A 3 3.79 33.40 5.61
CA SER A 3 2.33 33.36 5.78
C SER A 3 1.62 33.80 4.49
N ALA A 4 0.32 33.52 4.37
CA ALA A 4 -0.47 33.99 3.23
C ALA A 4 -0.56 35.52 3.16
N GLU A 5 -0.56 36.20 4.31
CA GLU A 5 -0.56 37.67 4.43
C GLU A 5 0.74 38.26 3.89
N MET A 6 1.90 37.74 4.34
CA MET A 6 3.22 38.12 3.79
C MET A 6 3.30 37.92 2.27
N CYS A 7 2.63 36.90 1.72
CA CYS A 7 2.58 36.68 0.28
C CYS A 7 1.71 37.71 -0.46
N ARG A 8 0.62 38.20 0.16
CA ARG A 8 -0.21 39.27 -0.41
C ARG A 8 0.54 40.61 -0.36
N ASP A 9 1.13 40.96 0.79
CA ASP A 9 1.82 42.25 0.99
C ASP A 9 3.08 42.40 0.11
N LEU A 10 3.83 41.32 -0.09
CA LEU A 10 5.09 41.35 -0.86
C LEU A 10 4.90 41.12 -2.37
N ALA A 11 3.69 40.81 -2.85
CA ALA A 11 3.42 40.57 -4.27
C ALA A 11 3.89 41.67 -5.23
N PRO A 12 3.56 42.97 -5.03
CA PRO A 12 4.00 44.03 -5.94
C PRO A 12 5.50 44.32 -5.86
N GLU A 13 6.18 44.01 -4.74
CA GLU A 13 7.63 44.14 -4.67
C GLU A 13 8.34 42.99 -5.40
N VAL A 14 7.83 41.75 -5.27
CA VAL A 14 8.35 40.62 -6.05
C VAL A 14 8.13 40.83 -7.55
N GLU A 15 6.99 41.39 -7.97
CA GLU A 15 6.74 41.77 -9.36
C GLU A 15 7.81 42.73 -9.91
N LYS A 16 8.13 43.82 -9.16
CA LYS A 16 9.21 44.76 -9.52
C LYS A 16 10.58 44.05 -9.61
N LEU A 17 10.86 43.11 -8.70
CA LEU A 17 12.11 42.34 -8.71
C LEU A 17 12.24 41.36 -9.90
N LEU A 18 11.12 40.93 -10.52
CA LEU A 18 11.15 40.16 -11.78
C LEU A 18 11.69 41.01 -12.95
N LEU A 19 11.28 42.28 -13.01
CA LEU A 19 11.62 43.21 -14.08
C LEU A 19 13.02 43.84 -13.93
N GLN A 20 13.65 43.73 -12.76
CA GLN A 20 15.02 44.21 -12.54
C GLN A 20 16.05 43.51 -13.45
N PRO A 21 17.16 44.19 -13.83
CA PRO A 21 18.14 43.66 -14.78
C PRO A 21 19.12 42.62 -14.20
N SER A 22 19.18 42.43 -12.87
CA SER A 22 20.14 41.50 -12.25
C SER A 22 19.67 40.04 -12.38
N PRO A 23 20.38 39.17 -13.14
CA PRO A 23 19.89 37.81 -13.41
C PRO A 23 19.84 36.92 -12.17
N TYR A 24 20.74 37.17 -11.19
CA TYR A 24 20.78 36.47 -9.91
C TYR A 24 19.57 36.80 -9.04
N VAL A 25 19.19 38.08 -8.96
CA VAL A 25 18.00 38.54 -8.22
C VAL A 25 16.74 37.99 -8.90
N ARG A 26 16.64 38.16 -10.22
CA ARG A 26 15.51 37.69 -11.02
C ARG A 26 15.26 36.18 -10.88
N LYS A 27 16.30 35.35 -10.97
CA LYS A 27 16.19 33.90 -10.74
C LYS A 27 15.56 33.55 -9.39
N LYS A 28 15.90 34.30 -8.33
CA LYS A 28 15.28 34.14 -7.01
C LYS A 28 13.84 34.65 -7.00
N ALA A 29 13.59 35.85 -7.53
CA ALA A 29 12.25 36.45 -7.54
C ALA A 29 11.21 35.58 -8.28
N VAL A 30 11.60 34.94 -9.39
CA VAL A 30 10.74 33.97 -10.12
C VAL A 30 10.37 32.77 -9.24
N LEU A 31 11.32 32.20 -8.49
CA LEU A 31 11.05 31.08 -7.57
C LEU A 31 10.28 31.52 -6.31
N THR A 32 10.43 32.77 -5.88
CA THR A 32 9.57 33.38 -4.85
C THR A 32 8.14 33.50 -5.34
N ALA A 33 7.90 33.98 -6.57
CA ALA A 33 6.57 34.05 -7.17
C ALA A 33 5.91 32.65 -7.28
N VAL A 34 6.67 31.61 -7.66
CA VAL A 34 6.21 30.21 -7.61
C VAL A 34 5.71 29.81 -6.21
N HIS A 35 6.47 30.15 -5.15
CA HIS A 35 6.04 29.88 -3.77
C HIS A 35 4.76 30.65 -3.40
N MET A 36 4.66 31.91 -3.82
CA MET A 36 3.51 32.78 -3.51
C MET A 36 2.23 32.29 -4.18
N ILE A 37 2.27 31.89 -5.45
CA ILE A 37 1.10 31.33 -6.16
C ILE A 37 0.68 29.98 -5.58
N ARG A 38 1.64 29.14 -5.16
CA ARG A 38 1.35 27.88 -4.45
C ARG A 38 0.63 28.10 -3.11
N LYS A 39 0.87 29.24 -2.44
CA LYS A 39 0.27 29.63 -1.16
C LYS A 39 -1.04 30.41 -1.31
N VAL A 40 -1.11 31.33 -2.26
CA VAL A 40 -2.22 32.25 -2.50
C VAL A 40 -2.49 32.32 -4.01
N PRO A 41 -3.35 31.43 -4.55
CA PRO A 41 -3.61 31.34 -6.00
C PRO A 41 -4.22 32.61 -6.61
N GLU A 42 -4.88 33.43 -5.80
CA GLU A 42 -5.51 34.71 -6.16
C GLU A 42 -4.51 35.74 -6.75
N LEU A 43 -3.21 35.57 -6.52
CA LEU A 43 -2.16 36.46 -7.01
C LEU A 43 -1.75 36.16 -8.47
N SER A 44 -2.44 35.25 -9.17
CA SER A 44 -2.14 34.84 -10.55
C SER A 44 -1.96 36.01 -11.52
N ASP A 45 -2.83 37.00 -11.39
CA ASP A 45 -3.03 38.03 -12.41
C ASP A 45 -1.91 39.09 -12.37
N ILE A 46 -1.27 39.27 -11.21
CA ILE A 46 -0.10 40.15 -11.01
C ILE A 46 1.13 39.58 -11.75
N PHE A 47 1.32 38.25 -11.69
CA PHE A 47 2.50 37.61 -12.29
C PHE A 47 2.32 37.24 -13.77
N LEU A 48 1.11 37.34 -14.31
CA LEU A 48 0.79 36.98 -15.69
C LEU A 48 1.51 37.84 -16.75
N PRO A 49 1.55 39.20 -16.65
CA PRO A 49 2.24 40.03 -17.65
C PRO A 49 3.78 39.88 -17.66
N PRO A 50 4.51 39.86 -16.52
CA PRO A 50 5.95 39.65 -16.51
C PRO A 50 6.37 38.32 -17.14
N CYS A 51 5.61 37.24 -16.92
CA CYS A 51 5.90 35.91 -17.47
C CYS A 51 6.09 35.90 -18.99
N ALA A 52 5.30 36.67 -19.74
CA ALA A 52 5.41 36.74 -21.20
C ALA A 52 6.74 37.37 -21.66
N GLN A 53 7.22 38.42 -20.97
CA GLN A 53 8.49 39.07 -21.28
C GLN A 53 9.67 38.15 -20.93
N LEU A 54 9.58 37.46 -19.79
CA LEU A 54 10.61 36.56 -19.26
C LEU A 54 10.86 35.29 -20.11
N LEU A 55 10.00 34.98 -21.08
CA LEU A 55 10.20 33.88 -22.03
C LEU A 55 11.15 34.23 -23.19
N HIS A 56 11.59 35.48 -23.33
CA HIS A 56 12.60 35.90 -24.30
C HIS A 56 14.02 35.95 -23.72
N GLU A 57 14.19 35.60 -22.44
CA GLU A 57 15.48 35.65 -21.76
C GLU A 57 16.44 34.54 -22.18
N ARG A 58 17.71 34.91 -22.43
CA ARG A 58 18.75 33.98 -22.90
C ARG A 58 19.37 33.14 -21.79
N HIS A 59 19.14 33.50 -20.53
CA HIS A 59 19.74 32.84 -19.38
C HIS A 59 18.89 31.63 -18.95
N HIS A 60 19.32 30.42 -19.33
CA HIS A 60 18.67 29.13 -19.03
C HIS A 60 18.14 29.02 -17.60
N GLY A 61 18.95 29.37 -16.60
CA GLY A 61 18.56 29.32 -15.19
C GLY A 61 17.51 30.33 -14.73
N ILE A 62 17.11 31.30 -15.57
CA ILE A 62 15.93 32.15 -15.40
C ILE A 62 14.76 31.51 -16.14
N LEU A 63 14.95 31.15 -17.41
CA LEU A 63 13.93 30.53 -18.27
C LEU A 63 13.33 29.26 -17.64
N LEU A 64 14.15 28.41 -17.02
CA LEU A 64 13.72 27.24 -16.23
C LEU A 64 12.73 27.63 -15.11
N GLY A 65 13.04 28.72 -14.39
CA GLY A 65 12.15 29.27 -13.38
C GLY A 65 10.88 29.83 -14.01
N THR A 66 10.96 30.57 -15.11
CA THR A 66 9.82 31.17 -15.82
C THR A 66 8.86 30.08 -16.31
N VAL A 67 9.38 28.99 -16.89
CA VAL A 67 8.59 27.84 -17.32
C VAL A 67 7.94 27.14 -16.11
N THR A 68 8.63 27.03 -14.97
CA THR A 68 8.05 26.51 -13.73
C THR A 68 6.92 27.43 -13.21
N LEU A 69 7.11 28.75 -13.24
CA LEU A 69 6.12 29.75 -12.84
C LEU A 69 4.87 29.70 -13.72
N ILE A 70 5.03 29.62 -15.03
CA ILE A 70 3.93 29.47 -15.98
C ILE A 70 3.25 28.10 -15.80
N THR A 71 3.99 27.03 -15.51
CA THR A 71 3.41 25.70 -15.21
C THR A 71 2.45 25.77 -14.03
N GLU A 72 2.83 26.41 -12.92
CA GLU A 72 1.96 26.57 -11.74
C GLU A 72 0.76 27.51 -12.02
N LEU A 73 0.96 28.61 -12.74
CA LEU A 73 -0.13 29.49 -13.18
C LEU A 73 -1.16 28.74 -14.04
N CYS A 74 -0.70 27.90 -14.95
CA CYS A 74 -1.51 27.05 -15.83
C CYS A 74 -2.22 25.92 -15.10
N GLU A 75 -1.59 25.29 -14.10
CA GLU A 75 -2.23 24.27 -13.25
C GLU A 75 -3.30 24.87 -12.31
N ARG A 76 -3.20 26.16 -11.93
CA ARG A 76 -4.14 26.82 -11.01
C ARG A 76 -5.22 27.69 -11.65
N SER A 77 -4.99 28.26 -12.84
CA SER A 77 -5.90 29.26 -13.42
C SER A 77 -6.22 29.02 -14.90
N PRO A 78 -7.50 28.79 -15.28
CA PRO A 78 -7.85 28.49 -16.67
C PRO A 78 -7.76 29.71 -17.60
N ALA A 79 -7.77 30.93 -17.06
CA ALA A 79 -7.51 32.15 -17.83
C ALA A 79 -6.05 32.21 -18.31
N ALA A 80 -5.08 31.84 -17.48
CA ALA A 80 -3.67 31.78 -17.86
C ALA A 80 -3.42 30.75 -18.97
N LEU A 81 -4.09 29.58 -18.93
CA LEU A 81 -4.03 28.58 -20.02
C LEU A 81 -4.37 29.20 -21.38
N GLN A 82 -5.43 30.00 -21.47
CA GLN A 82 -5.83 30.66 -22.72
C GLN A 82 -4.81 31.70 -23.19
N HIS A 83 -4.17 32.41 -22.27
CA HIS A 83 -3.11 33.38 -22.60
C HIS A 83 -1.83 32.67 -23.09
N PHE A 84 -1.32 31.69 -22.33
CA PHE A 84 -0.05 31.04 -22.62
C PHE A 84 -0.11 30.03 -23.78
N ARG A 85 -1.29 29.53 -24.18
CA ARG A 85 -1.46 28.75 -25.43
C ARG A 85 -0.92 29.47 -26.67
N LYS A 86 -1.01 30.80 -26.73
CA LYS A 86 -0.46 31.62 -27.84
C LYS A 86 1.07 31.59 -27.92
N VAL A 87 1.76 31.16 -26.85
CA VAL A 87 3.22 31.13 -26.74
C VAL A 87 3.78 29.71 -26.99
N VAL A 88 2.92 28.71 -27.23
CA VAL A 88 3.33 27.34 -27.61
C VAL A 88 4.31 27.32 -28.79
N PRO A 89 4.13 28.07 -29.90
CA PRO A 89 5.09 28.06 -31.01
C PRO A 89 6.50 28.57 -30.63
N GLN A 90 6.59 29.51 -29.69
CA GLN A 90 7.88 30.01 -29.16
C GLN A 90 8.56 28.94 -28.29
N LEU A 91 7.81 28.30 -27.38
CA LEU A 91 8.33 27.19 -26.57
C LEU A 91 8.81 26.02 -27.46
N VAL A 92 8.05 25.71 -28.51
CA VAL A 92 8.40 24.72 -29.54
C VAL A 92 9.70 25.09 -30.26
N HIS A 93 9.87 26.36 -30.65
CA HIS A 93 11.12 26.82 -31.27
C HIS A 93 12.32 26.74 -30.32
N THR A 94 12.17 27.19 -29.07
CA THR A 94 13.23 27.12 -28.05
C THR A 94 13.67 25.68 -27.77
N LEU A 95 12.71 24.75 -27.60
CA LEU A 95 13.04 23.34 -27.38
C LEU A 95 13.63 22.67 -28.63
N ARG A 96 13.18 23.02 -29.85
CA ARG A 96 13.84 22.58 -31.09
C ARG A 96 15.30 23.02 -31.15
N THR A 97 15.63 24.25 -30.77
CA THR A 97 17.01 24.74 -30.70
C THR A 97 17.84 23.96 -29.68
N LEU A 98 17.34 23.77 -28.45
CA LEU A 98 18.03 22.96 -27.41
C LEU A 98 18.40 21.55 -27.89
N VAL A 99 17.52 20.92 -28.67
CA VAL A 99 17.68 19.55 -29.19
C VAL A 99 18.55 19.50 -30.45
N MET A 100 18.46 20.48 -31.34
CA MET A 100 19.17 20.46 -32.63
C MET A 100 20.58 21.05 -32.60
N THR A 101 20.79 22.20 -31.93
CA THR A 101 22.06 22.94 -32.07
C THR A 101 23.08 22.60 -31.01
N GLY A 102 22.65 22.05 -29.86
CA GLY A 102 23.48 21.82 -28.69
C GLY A 102 23.86 23.13 -28.00
N CYS A 103 23.44 23.31 -26.74
CA CYS A 103 23.79 24.51 -25.97
C CYS A 103 25.10 24.31 -25.21
N SER A 104 25.68 25.43 -24.76
CA SER A 104 27.04 25.55 -24.20
C SER A 104 27.40 24.46 -23.19
N ALA A 105 28.68 24.08 -23.17
CA ALA A 105 29.22 23.01 -22.32
C ALA A 105 28.88 23.16 -20.82
N GLU A 106 28.71 24.40 -20.35
CA GLU A 106 28.26 24.75 -18.98
C GLU A 106 26.89 24.17 -18.58
N HIS A 107 26.07 23.73 -19.54
CA HIS A 107 24.72 23.19 -19.31
C HIS A 107 24.52 21.80 -19.92
N SER A 108 25.57 21.17 -20.45
CA SER A 108 25.49 19.80 -20.97
C SER A 108 25.67 18.78 -19.84
N VAL A 109 24.68 17.90 -19.67
CA VAL A 109 24.70 16.82 -18.68
C VAL A 109 24.78 15.49 -19.43
N SER A 110 25.91 14.81 -19.31
CA SER A 110 26.17 13.51 -19.95
C SER A 110 25.96 13.50 -21.49
N GLY A 111 26.13 14.65 -22.15
CA GLY A 111 25.94 14.83 -23.60
C GLY A 111 24.60 15.49 -23.99
N VAL A 112 23.62 15.55 -23.07
CA VAL A 112 22.32 16.19 -23.32
C VAL A 112 22.34 17.65 -22.89
N SER A 113 21.90 18.56 -23.75
CA SER A 113 21.89 20.01 -23.49
C SER A 113 20.70 20.43 -22.60
N ASP A 114 20.98 20.84 -21.36
CA ASP A 114 20.01 21.25 -20.33
C ASP A 114 18.74 20.36 -20.24
N PRO A 115 18.88 19.08 -19.83
CA PRO A 115 17.75 18.17 -19.72
C PRO A 115 16.69 18.65 -18.71
N PHE A 116 17.06 19.48 -17.72
CA PHE A 116 16.13 20.04 -16.76
C PHE A 116 15.18 21.03 -17.43
N LEU A 117 15.71 21.94 -18.26
CA LEU A 117 14.88 22.86 -19.05
C LEU A 117 14.03 22.12 -20.09
N GLN A 118 14.58 21.10 -20.76
CA GLN A 118 13.81 20.29 -21.71
C GLN A 118 12.61 19.63 -21.03
N VAL A 119 12.81 18.96 -19.89
CA VAL A 119 11.73 18.32 -19.11
C VAL A 119 10.69 19.34 -18.63
N GLN A 120 11.08 20.53 -18.17
CA GLN A 120 10.10 21.55 -17.76
C GLN A 120 9.31 22.12 -18.94
N ILE A 121 9.93 22.31 -20.11
CA ILE A 121 9.19 22.76 -21.32
C ILE A 121 8.21 21.67 -21.77
N LEU A 122 8.62 20.40 -21.78
CA LEU A 122 7.73 19.26 -22.09
C LEU A 122 6.55 19.19 -21.11
N ARG A 123 6.80 19.31 -19.79
CA ARG A 123 5.74 19.40 -18.77
C ARG A 123 4.73 20.51 -19.07
N LEU A 124 5.21 21.70 -19.42
CA LEU A 124 4.36 22.84 -19.76
C LEU A 124 3.56 22.60 -21.05
N LEU A 125 4.19 22.03 -22.09
CA LEU A 125 3.52 21.68 -23.34
C LEU A 125 2.39 20.64 -23.12
N ARG A 126 2.62 19.63 -22.27
CA ARG A 126 1.60 18.65 -21.85
C ARG A 126 0.35 19.31 -21.28
N ILE A 127 0.53 20.33 -20.43
CA ILE A 127 -0.57 21.06 -19.78
C ILE A 127 -1.27 21.98 -20.79
N LEU A 128 -0.53 22.71 -21.62
CA LEU A 128 -1.10 23.64 -22.61
C LEU A 128 -1.86 22.93 -23.74
N GLY A 129 -1.35 21.77 -24.20
CA GLY A 129 -1.96 20.94 -25.24
C GLY A 129 -3.14 20.08 -24.76
N ARG A 130 -3.32 19.90 -23.44
CA ARG A 130 -4.44 19.12 -22.89
C ARG A 130 -5.77 19.73 -23.33
N ASN A 131 -6.56 18.93 -24.05
CA ASN A 131 -7.81 19.35 -24.69
C ASN A 131 -7.68 20.56 -25.64
N HIS A 132 -6.54 20.73 -26.34
CA HIS A 132 -6.39 21.73 -27.40
C HIS A 132 -5.73 21.15 -28.64
N GLU A 133 -6.46 21.11 -29.75
CA GLU A 133 -6.07 20.43 -30.98
C GLU A 133 -4.98 21.20 -31.74
N GLU A 134 -5.21 22.47 -32.07
CA GLU A 134 -4.23 23.36 -32.72
C GLU A 134 -2.86 23.37 -31.99
N SER A 135 -2.86 23.48 -30.65
CA SER A 135 -1.61 23.43 -29.89
C SER A 135 -0.96 22.04 -29.93
N SER A 136 -1.74 20.96 -29.91
CA SER A 136 -1.23 19.59 -30.04
C SER A 136 -0.60 19.36 -31.42
N GLU A 137 -1.21 19.88 -32.50
CA GLU A 137 -0.66 19.83 -33.85
C GLU A 137 0.68 20.55 -33.95
N THR A 138 0.77 21.80 -33.47
CA THR A 138 2.02 22.59 -33.53
C THR A 138 3.19 21.97 -32.75
N MET A 139 2.94 21.06 -31.80
CA MET A 139 3.98 20.34 -31.05
C MET A 139 4.24 18.90 -31.53
N ASN A 140 3.38 18.29 -32.36
CA ASN A 140 3.54 16.90 -32.82
C ASN A 140 4.90 16.67 -33.52
N ASP A 141 5.29 17.55 -34.44
CA ASP A 141 6.59 17.49 -35.15
C ASP A 141 7.79 17.52 -34.19
N LEU A 142 7.70 18.34 -33.14
CA LEU A 142 8.74 18.47 -32.14
C LEU A 142 8.82 17.24 -31.25
N LEU A 143 7.68 16.72 -30.79
CA LEU A 143 7.61 15.52 -29.97
C LEU A 143 8.14 14.30 -30.73
N ALA A 144 7.85 14.19 -32.03
CA ALA A 144 8.46 13.20 -32.91
C ALA A 144 9.99 13.38 -33.01
N GLN A 145 10.46 14.61 -33.24
CA GLN A 145 11.88 14.94 -33.34
C GLN A 145 12.67 14.67 -32.04
N VAL A 146 12.10 14.98 -30.87
CA VAL A 146 12.68 14.65 -29.56
C VAL A 146 12.72 13.14 -29.36
N ALA A 147 11.64 12.44 -29.71
CA ALA A 147 11.53 10.98 -29.58
C ALA A 147 12.52 10.20 -30.47
N THR A 148 12.93 10.75 -31.62
CA THR A 148 13.93 10.11 -32.50
C THR A 148 15.36 10.52 -32.21
N ASN A 149 15.61 11.75 -31.76
CA ASN A 149 16.97 12.32 -31.72
C ASN A 149 17.63 12.28 -30.32
N THR A 150 16.88 12.01 -29.26
CA THR A 150 17.42 11.95 -27.90
C THR A 150 18.13 10.62 -27.64
N ASP A 151 19.36 10.67 -27.14
CA ASP A 151 20.15 9.46 -26.84
C ASP A 151 19.62 8.73 -25.58
N THR A 152 19.28 7.44 -25.73
CA THR A 152 18.87 6.55 -24.64
C THR A 152 20.03 6.00 -23.79
N SER A 153 21.30 6.26 -24.14
CA SER A 153 22.46 5.66 -23.47
C SER A 153 22.69 6.13 -22.02
N ARG A 154 22.06 7.24 -21.61
CA ARG A 154 22.21 7.85 -20.28
C ARG A 154 20.87 8.23 -19.67
N ASN A 155 20.79 8.18 -18.34
CA ASN A 155 19.61 8.56 -17.56
C ASN A 155 19.09 9.98 -17.90
N ALA A 156 19.97 10.93 -18.23
CA ALA A 156 19.58 12.28 -18.64
C ALA A 156 18.69 12.31 -19.90
N GLY A 157 19.03 11.51 -20.92
CA GLY A 157 18.23 11.40 -22.15
C GLY A 157 16.98 10.54 -21.94
N ASN A 158 17.07 9.48 -21.13
CA ASN A 158 15.91 8.66 -20.76
C ASN A 158 14.88 9.48 -19.96
N ALA A 159 15.29 10.44 -19.13
CA ALA A 159 14.38 11.35 -18.42
C ALA A 159 13.66 12.34 -19.37
N VAL A 160 14.36 12.89 -20.36
CA VAL A 160 13.76 13.74 -21.41
C VAL A 160 12.76 12.93 -22.24
N LEU A 161 13.14 11.74 -22.70
CA LEU A 161 12.27 10.84 -23.45
C LEU A 161 11.07 10.39 -22.62
N PHE A 162 11.23 10.18 -21.31
CA PHE A 162 10.14 9.82 -20.43
C PHE A 162 9.07 10.92 -20.32
N GLU A 163 9.46 12.17 -20.06
CA GLU A 163 8.49 13.28 -20.05
C GLU A 163 7.94 13.57 -21.45
N THR A 164 8.70 13.30 -22.52
CA THR A 164 8.21 13.34 -23.91
C THR A 164 7.10 12.32 -24.14
N VAL A 165 7.27 11.08 -23.68
CA VAL A 165 6.26 10.03 -23.74
C VAL A 165 5.01 10.42 -22.94
N LEU A 166 5.15 10.87 -21.70
CA LEU A 166 4.00 11.33 -20.90
C LEU A 166 3.30 12.53 -21.57
N THR A 167 4.04 13.41 -22.22
CA THR A 167 3.48 14.52 -23.01
C THR A 167 2.67 14.02 -24.20
N ILE A 168 3.18 13.03 -24.94
CA ILE A 168 2.47 12.42 -26.07
C ILE A 168 1.15 11.75 -25.65
N MET A 169 1.11 11.08 -24.50
CA MET A 169 -0.10 10.35 -24.07
C MET A 169 -1.21 11.26 -23.52
N ASP A 170 -0.87 12.28 -22.75
CA ASP A 170 -1.85 13.20 -22.11
C ASP A 170 -2.51 14.18 -23.11
N ILE A 171 -1.91 14.40 -24.30
CA ILE A 171 -2.44 15.28 -25.35
C ILE A 171 -3.19 14.51 -26.46
N ARG A 172 -3.90 15.25 -27.31
CA ARG A 172 -4.52 14.70 -28.54
C ARG A 172 -3.48 14.62 -29.66
N SER A 173 -2.51 13.75 -29.45
CA SER A 173 -1.42 13.42 -30.37
C SER A 173 -1.88 12.50 -31.51
N ALA A 174 -1.18 12.55 -32.66
CA ALA A 174 -1.44 11.66 -33.77
C ALA A 174 -1.19 10.18 -33.40
N ALA A 175 -2.03 9.26 -33.89
CA ALA A 175 -1.98 7.84 -33.50
C ALA A 175 -0.59 7.18 -33.74
N GLY A 176 0.12 7.55 -34.80
CA GLY A 176 1.48 7.06 -35.05
C GLY A 176 2.50 7.49 -33.99
N LEU A 177 2.34 8.69 -33.43
CA LEU A 177 3.19 9.21 -32.36
C LEU A 177 2.92 8.51 -31.02
N ARG A 178 1.66 8.15 -30.74
CA ARG A 178 1.30 7.28 -29.60
C ARG A 178 1.91 5.89 -29.72
N VAL A 179 1.82 5.26 -30.91
CA VAL A 179 2.46 3.96 -31.16
C VAL A 179 3.98 4.03 -30.99
N LEU A 180 4.63 5.11 -31.46
CA LEU A 180 6.06 5.34 -31.20
C LEU A 180 6.35 5.44 -29.69
N ALA A 181 5.55 6.20 -28.95
CA ALA A 181 5.73 6.38 -27.52
C ALA A 181 5.49 5.09 -26.70
N VAL A 182 4.55 4.21 -27.13
CA VAL A 182 4.42 2.85 -26.56
C VAL A 182 5.66 2.01 -26.86
N ASN A 183 6.17 2.03 -28.09
CA ASN A 183 7.40 1.31 -28.45
C ASN A 183 8.62 1.79 -27.63
N ILE A 184 8.67 3.07 -27.26
CA ILE A 184 9.71 3.63 -26.36
C ILE A 184 9.55 3.07 -24.93
N LEU A 185 8.33 3.00 -24.39
CA LEU A 185 8.08 2.34 -23.10
C LEU A 185 8.44 0.85 -23.15
N GLY A 186 8.14 0.15 -24.24
CA GLY A 186 8.58 -1.23 -24.46
C GLY A 186 10.10 -1.39 -24.46
N ARG A 187 10.84 -0.45 -25.06
CA ARG A 187 12.32 -0.39 -24.97
C ARG A 187 12.81 -0.10 -23.55
N PHE A 188 12.06 0.66 -22.76
CA PHE A 188 12.38 0.92 -21.35
C PHE A 188 12.14 -0.30 -20.44
N LEU A 189 11.21 -1.21 -20.77
CA LEU A 189 11.09 -2.50 -20.08
C LEU A 189 12.32 -3.39 -20.28
N LEU A 190 12.95 -3.33 -21.46
CA LEU A 190 14.17 -4.09 -21.79
C LEU A 190 15.47 -3.46 -21.26
N ASN A 191 15.39 -2.43 -20.40
CA ASN A 191 16.55 -1.75 -19.85
C ASN A 191 17.11 -2.50 -18.62
N SER A 192 18.43 -2.50 -18.43
CA SER A 192 19.08 -3.05 -17.22
C SER A 192 18.74 -2.27 -15.95
N ASP A 193 18.41 -0.98 -16.07
CA ASP A 193 18.11 -0.12 -14.93
C ASP A 193 16.70 -0.40 -14.40
N ARG A 194 16.63 -1.09 -13.25
CA ARG A 194 15.37 -1.36 -12.50
C ARG A 194 14.48 -0.13 -12.34
N ASN A 195 15.08 1.05 -12.13
CA ASN A 195 14.38 2.34 -12.03
C ASN A 195 13.64 2.71 -13.32
N ILE A 196 14.26 2.49 -14.49
CA ILE A 196 13.67 2.77 -15.81
C ILE A 196 12.52 1.79 -16.08
N ARG A 197 12.68 0.51 -15.73
CA ARG A 197 11.61 -0.50 -15.83
C ARG A 197 10.41 -0.18 -14.94
N TYR A 198 10.63 0.18 -13.68
CA TYR A 198 9.56 0.61 -12.76
C TYR A 198 8.78 1.82 -13.30
N VAL A 199 9.49 2.82 -13.82
CA VAL A 199 8.91 4.03 -14.42
C VAL A 199 8.11 3.70 -15.70
N ALA A 200 8.60 2.77 -16.51
CA ALA A 200 7.89 2.29 -17.70
C ALA A 200 6.60 1.52 -17.35
N LEU A 201 6.67 0.52 -16.45
CA LEU A 201 5.50 -0.23 -15.97
C LEU A 201 4.42 0.69 -15.38
N THR A 202 4.83 1.61 -14.50
CA THR A 202 3.92 2.61 -13.87
C THR A 202 3.21 3.49 -14.89
N SER A 203 3.80 3.68 -16.08
CA SER A 203 3.27 4.55 -17.14
C SER A 203 2.44 3.78 -18.17
N LEU A 204 2.82 2.54 -18.48
CA LEU A 204 2.00 1.61 -19.24
C LEU A 204 0.69 1.30 -18.49
N LEU A 205 0.73 1.15 -17.16
CA LEU A 205 -0.46 0.93 -16.32
C LEU A 205 -1.51 2.05 -16.47
N LYS A 206 -1.09 3.32 -16.49
CA LYS A 206 -1.98 4.45 -16.77
C LYS A 206 -2.56 4.39 -18.19
N LEU A 207 -1.76 3.92 -19.15
CA LEU A 207 -2.12 3.87 -20.57
C LEU A 207 -3.10 2.74 -20.92
N VAL A 208 -3.19 1.66 -20.11
CA VAL A 208 -4.15 0.57 -20.35
C VAL A 208 -5.59 1.08 -20.47
N GLN A 209 -5.93 2.15 -19.75
CA GLN A 209 -7.27 2.77 -19.78
C GLN A 209 -7.59 3.52 -21.07
N SER A 210 -6.60 3.89 -21.90
CA SER A 210 -6.83 4.62 -23.16
C SER A 210 -6.45 3.82 -24.43
N ASP A 211 -5.31 3.13 -24.42
CA ASP A 211 -4.71 2.54 -25.62
C ASP A 211 -4.31 1.05 -25.40
N HIS A 212 -5.23 0.28 -24.78
CA HIS A 212 -5.07 -1.12 -24.40
C HIS A 212 -4.42 -2.02 -25.49
N SER A 213 -4.84 -1.88 -26.75
CA SER A 213 -4.35 -2.70 -27.88
C SER A 213 -2.89 -2.43 -28.27
N ALA A 214 -2.34 -1.27 -27.91
CA ALA A 214 -0.93 -0.96 -28.09
C ALA A 214 -0.09 -1.59 -26.98
N VAL A 215 -0.50 -1.43 -25.71
CA VAL A 215 0.19 -2.02 -24.54
C VAL A 215 0.22 -3.55 -24.61
N GLN A 216 -0.86 -4.19 -25.10
CA GLN A 216 -0.92 -5.64 -25.28
C GLN A 216 0.24 -6.26 -26.07
N ARG A 217 0.94 -5.50 -26.92
CA ARG A 217 2.09 -5.99 -27.71
C ARG A 217 3.33 -6.27 -26.84
N HIS A 218 3.47 -5.56 -25.72
CA HIS A 218 4.58 -5.70 -24.78
C HIS A 218 4.24 -6.65 -23.61
N ARG A 219 3.08 -7.30 -23.65
CA ARG A 219 2.62 -8.30 -22.67
C ARG A 219 3.65 -9.41 -22.37
N PRO A 220 4.33 -10.08 -23.33
CA PRO A 220 5.36 -11.08 -22.97
C PRO A 220 6.50 -10.47 -22.14
N THR A 221 7.01 -9.29 -22.51
CA THR A 221 8.04 -8.57 -21.74
C THR A 221 7.54 -8.03 -20.39
N VAL A 222 6.22 -7.89 -20.18
CA VAL A 222 5.63 -7.54 -18.87
C VAL A 222 5.51 -8.77 -17.98
N VAL A 223 5.14 -9.93 -18.55
CA VAL A 223 5.12 -11.22 -17.83
C VAL A 223 6.55 -11.64 -17.44
N GLU A 224 7.53 -11.43 -18.31
CA GLU A 224 8.96 -11.61 -18.00
C GLU A 224 9.40 -10.76 -16.80
N CYS A 225 8.85 -9.54 -16.63
CA CYS A 225 9.11 -8.69 -15.47
C CYS A 225 8.50 -9.19 -14.14
N LEU A 226 7.63 -10.22 -14.14
CA LEU A 226 7.15 -10.87 -12.91
C LEU A 226 8.22 -11.78 -12.30
N TRP A 227 9.01 -12.44 -13.15
CA TRP A 227 9.97 -13.48 -12.79
C TRP A 227 11.36 -12.94 -12.39
N GLU A 228 11.50 -11.62 -12.18
CA GLU A 228 12.79 -11.01 -11.84
C GLU A 228 13.19 -11.28 -10.38
N PRO A 229 14.42 -11.76 -10.11
CA PRO A 229 14.89 -12.00 -8.75
C PRO A 229 15.07 -10.67 -8.00
N ASP A 230 14.13 -10.44 -7.08
CA ASP A 230 14.06 -9.22 -6.30
C ASP A 230 15.26 -9.10 -5.33
N ALA A 231 15.78 -7.88 -5.18
CA ALA A 231 16.89 -7.60 -4.26
C ALA A 231 16.65 -6.33 -3.42
N SER A 232 15.36 -6.00 -3.26
CA SER A 232 14.86 -4.80 -2.59
C SER A 232 13.59 -5.18 -1.84
N LEU A 233 13.64 -5.23 -0.50
CA LEU A 233 12.54 -5.73 0.34
C LEU A 233 11.42 -4.67 0.51
N THR A 234 10.79 -4.26 -0.59
CA THR A 234 9.75 -3.23 -0.62
C THR A 234 8.56 -3.63 -1.51
N PRO A 235 7.31 -3.66 -1.01
CA PRO A 235 6.14 -4.16 -1.76
C PRO A 235 5.63 -3.22 -2.86
N ARG A 236 6.45 -2.25 -3.31
CA ARG A 236 6.13 -1.28 -4.38
C ARG A 236 7.16 -1.31 -5.53
N ASN A 237 7.78 -2.46 -5.73
CA ASN A 237 8.82 -2.68 -6.74
C ASN A 237 8.28 -2.83 -8.18
N VAL A 238 9.21 -3.09 -9.11
CA VAL A 238 8.97 -3.56 -10.48
C VAL A 238 7.92 -4.69 -10.50
N VAL A 239 8.12 -5.75 -9.70
CA VAL A 239 7.24 -6.94 -9.67
C VAL A 239 5.79 -6.58 -9.32
N GLY A 240 5.56 -5.75 -8.31
CA GLY A 240 4.21 -5.30 -7.94
C GLY A 240 3.51 -4.51 -9.07
N ARG A 241 4.26 -3.64 -9.78
CA ARG A 241 3.72 -2.94 -10.97
C ARG A 241 3.54 -3.84 -12.18
N ALA A 242 4.37 -4.87 -12.34
CA ALA A 242 4.21 -5.88 -13.37
C ALA A 242 2.97 -6.76 -13.10
N LEU A 243 2.67 -7.07 -11.84
CA LEU A 243 1.45 -7.76 -11.43
C LEU A 243 0.19 -6.91 -11.70
N GLU A 244 0.14 -5.68 -11.18
CA GLU A 244 -0.96 -4.73 -11.47
C GLU A 244 -1.21 -4.57 -12.99
N LEU A 245 -0.13 -4.44 -13.78
CA LEU A 245 -0.20 -4.29 -15.23
C LEU A 245 -0.63 -5.59 -15.93
N SER A 246 -0.16 -6.75 -15.48
CA SER A 246 -0.55 -8.06 -16.04
C SER A 246 -2.03 -8.33 -15.84
N LEU A 247 -2.55 -8.04 -14.63
CA LEU A 247 -3.97 -8.11 -14.29
C LEU A 247 -4.81 -7.14 -15.14
N ALA A 248 -4.33 -5.90 -15.33
CA ALA A 248 -4.99 -4.92 -16.20
C ALA A 248 -4.96 -5.27 -17.70
N LEU A 249 -4.06 -6.16 -18.13
CA LEU A 249 -3.94 -6.63 -19.52
C LEU A 249 -4.71 -7.92 -19.82
N VAL A 250 -5.42 -8.49 -18.84
CA VAL A 250 -6.30 -9.64 -19.08
C VAL A 250 -7.49 -9.24 -19.97
N ASN A 251 -7.85 -10.11 -20.92
CA ASN A 251 -9.06 -10.00 -21.73
C ASN A 251 -9.62 -11.39 -22.08
N SER A 252 -10.83 -11.43 -22.64
CA SER A 252 -11.51 -12.68 -23.04
C SER A 252 -10.71 -13.57 -24.00
N SER A 253 -9.80 -13.01 -24.80
CA SER A 253 -8.93 -13.77 -25.72
C SER A 253 -7.65 -14.32 -25.09
N ASN A 254 -7.27 -13.86 -23.89
CA ASN A 254 -5.99 -14.21 -23.27
C ASN A 254 -6.11 -14.79 -21.84
N VAL A 255 -7.31 -14.76 -21.25
CA VAL A 255 -7.53 -15.11 -19.83
C VAL A 255 -6.94 -16.46 -19.44
N ARG A 256 -7.11 -17.53 -20.23
CA ARG A 256 -6.52 -18.85 -19.93
C ARG A 256 -4.99 -18.78 -19.77
N ALA A 257 -4.28 -18.28 -20.78
CA ALA A 257 -2.82 -18.17 -20.74
C ALA A 257 -2.31 -17.19 -19.66
N MET A 258 -2.99 -16.05 -19.47
CA MET A 258 -2.61 -15.09 -18.42
C MET A 258 -2.81 -15.66 -17.01
N THR A 259 -3.92 -16.37 -16.77
CA THR A 259 -4.22 -16.99 -15.49
C THR A 259 -3.27 -18.15 -15.19
N GLN A 260 -2.82 -18.92 -16.20
CA GLN A 260 -1.76 -19.93 -16.04
C GLN A 260 -0.41 -19.31 -15.61
N GLU A 261 0.06 -18.27 -16.29
CA GLU A 261 1.30 -17.55 -15.91
C GLU A 261 1.21 -16.94 -14.50
N LEU A 262 0.06 -16.35 -14.15
CA LEU A 262 -0.17 -15.75 -12.83
C LEU A 262 -0.26 -16.79 -11.70
N GLN A 263 -0.72 -18.02 -11.97
CA GLN A 263 -0.67 -19.14 -11.02
C GLN A 263 0.78 -19.59 -10.76
N GLY A 264 1.59 -19.77 -11.81
CA GLY A 264 3.00 -20.11 -11.66
C GLY A 264 3.78 -19.04 -10.90
N PHE A 265 3.45 -17.76 -11.12
CA PHE A 265 3.96 -16.67 -10.30
C PHE A 265 3.48 -16.78 -8.84
N LEU A 266 2.21 -17.08 -8.58
CA LEU A 266 1.66 -17.16 -7.21
C LEU A 266 2.41 -18.16 -6.30
N GLU A 267 2.86 -19.30 -6.83
CA GLU A 267 3.66 -20.28 -6.09
C GLU A 267 5.00 -19.69 -5.59
N SER A 268 5.66 -18.90 -6.44
CA SER A 268 6.95 -18.27 -6.16
C SER A 268 6.85 -16.86 -5.53
N CYS A 269 5.63 -16.29 -5.49
CA CYS A 269 5.34 -14.92 -5.08
C CYS A 269 5.72 -14.64 -3.61
N PRO A 270 6.28 -13.45 -3.26
CA PRO A 270 6.49 -13.04 -1.87
C PRO A 270 5.14 -12.87 -1.12
N PRO A 271 5.07 -13.16 0.18
CA PRO A 271 3.81 -13.24 0.93
C PRO A 271 2.97 -11.96 0.86
N ASP A 272 3.63 -10.79 0.89
CA ASP A 272 3.00 -9.47 0.82
C ASP A 272 2.13 -9.26 -0.44
N LEU A 273 2.45 -9.93 -1.55
CA LEU A 273 1.75 -9.78 -2.84
C LEU A 273 0.83 -10.97 -3.17
N ARG A 274 0.84 -12.06 -2.39
CA ARG A 274 0.01 -13.25 -2.66
C ARG A 274 -1.49 -12.94 -2.62
N ALA A 275 -1.92 -12.15 -1.64
CA ALA A 275 -3.32 -11.76 -1.48
C ALA A 275 -3.82 -10.89 -2.64
N ASP A 276 -3.01 -9.92 -3.09
CA ASP A 276 -3.35 -9.06 -4.23
C ASP A 276 -3.33 -9.83 -5.55
N CYS A 277 -2.40 -10.78 -5.72
CA CYS A 277 -2.35 -11.68 -6.87
C CYS A 277 -3.56 -12.62 -6.92
N ALA A 278 -3.90 -13.29 -5.82
CA ALA A 278 -5.05 -14.19 -5.74
C ALA A 278 -6.39 -13.45 -5.93
N SER A 279 -6.55 -12.26 -5.32
CA SER A 279 -7.70 -11.39 -5.57
C SER A 279 -7.78 -10.94 -7.04
N GLY A 280 -6.65 -10.58 -7.64
CA GLY A 280 -6.56 -10.24 -9.06
C GLY A 280 -6.96 -11.39 -10.00
N ILE A 281 -6.51 -12.61 -9.72
CA ILE A 281 -6.88 -13.82 -10.49
C ILE A 281 -8.39 -14.07 -10.39
N LEU A 282 -8.97 -13.99 -9.18
CA LEU A 282 -10.41 -14.15 -8.98
C LEU A 282 -11.21 -13.09 -9.74
N LEU A 283 -10.84 -11.81 -9.63
CA LEU A 283 -11.48 -10.70 -10.35
C LEU A 283 -11.33 -10.80 -11.88
N ALA A 284 -10.24 -11.40 -12.37
CA ALA A 284 -10.05 -11.66 -13.79
C ALA A 284 -10.94 -12.81 -14.29
N ALA A 285 -11.04 -13.91 -13.53
CA ALA A 285 -11.97 -15.00 -13.81
C ALA A 285 -13.43 -14.50 -13.79
N GLU A 286 -13.82 -13.80 -12.73
CA GLU A 286 -15.16 -13.20 -12.54
C GLU A 286 -15.63 -12.30 -13.69
N ARG A 287 -14.69 -11.67 -14.42
CA ARG A 287 -14.98 -10.73 -15.53
C ARG A 287 -14.92 -11.36 -16.92
N TYR A 288 -14.09 -12.39 -17.12
CA TYR A 288 -13.75 -12.89 -18.46
C TYR A 288 -14.03 -14.39 -18.67
N HIS A 289 -14.33 -15.15 -17.61
CA HIS A 289 -14.72 -16.56 -17.71
C HIS A 289 -16.26 -16.66 -17.91
N PRO A 290 -16.76 -17.24 -19.02
CA PRO A 290 -18.17 -17.56 -19.15
C PRO A 290 -18.53 -18.79 -18.30
N PRO A 291 -19.77 -18.94 -17.82
CA PRO A 291 -20.13 -20.01 -16.86
C PRO A 291 -20.07 -21.43 -17.44
N CYS A 292 -20.17 -21.59 -18.77
CA CYS A 292 -20.04 -22.87 -19.46
C CYS A 292 -18.79 -22.83 -20.35
N ALA A 293 -17.65 -23.21 -19.78
CA ALA A 293 -16.40 -23.44 -20.50
C ALA A 293 -15.81 -24.78 -20.04
N ASP A 294 -16.01 -25.83 -20.85
CA ASP A 294 -15.78 -27.25 -20.54
C ASP A 294 -14.28 -27.65 -20.43
N ASP A 295 -13.40 -26.71 -20.06
CA ASP A 295 -11.94 -26.86 -20.04
C ASP A 295 -11.38 -26.65 -18.61
N GLY A 296 -11.60 -27.61 -17.72
CA GLY A 296 -10.64 -28.10 -16.71
C GLY A 296 -9.99 -27.18 -15.66
N GLU A 297 -10.26 -25.87 -15.61
CA GLU A 297 -9.51 -24.92 -14.76
C GLU A 297 -10.12 -24.44 -13.41
N PRO A 298 -11.15 -25.04 -12.76
CA PRO A 298 -11.45 -24.74 -11.34
C PRO A 298 -10.27 -25.06 -10.39
N HIS A 299 -9.25 -25.80 -10.86
CA HIS A 299 -7.95 -25.92 -10.21
C HIS A 299 -7.37 -24.57 -9.78
N SER A 300 -7.43 -23.57 -10.67
CA SER A 300 -6.83 -22.25 -10.48
C SER A 300 -7.40 -21.49 -9.30
N LEU A 301 -8.73 -21.55 -9.13
CA LEU A 301 -9.44 -20.80 -8.10
C LEU A 301 -9.23 -21.38 -6.70
N LEU A 302 -9.13 -22.70 -6.54
CA LEU A 302 -8.84 -23.31 -5.24
C LEU A 302 -7.38 -23.08 -4.81
N GLN A 303 -6.42 -23.19 -5.74
CA GLN A 303 -5.01 -22.94 -5.42
C GLN A 303 -4.77 -21.46 -5.09
N ALA A 304 -5.44 -20.53 -5.79
CA ALA A 304 -5.44 -19.12 -5.42
C ALA A 304 -6.15 -18.86 -4.07
N GLY A 305 -7.27 -19.56 -3.82
CA GLY A 305 -8.10 -19.47 -2.60
C GLY A 305 -7.34 -19.61 -1.29
N THR A 306 -6.19 -20.29 -1.30
CA THR A 306 -5.29 -20.47 -0.16
C THR A 306 -4.75 -19.15 0.44
N TYR A 307 -4.62 -18.09 -0.38
CA TYR A 307 -4.14 -16.76 0.03
C TYR A 307 -5.18 -15.63 -0.19
N VAL A 308 -6.42 -15.98 -0.49
CA VAL A 308 -7.51 -15.00 -0.73
C VAL A 308 -7.85 -14.24 0.56
N ARG A 309 -8.31 -13.00 0.42
CA ARG A 309 -8.74 -12.13 1.54
C ARG A 309 -10.17 -12.47 1.97
N ASP A 310 -10.52 -12.26 3.25
CA ASP A 310 -11.88 -12.50 3.76
C ASP A 310 -12.97 -11.75 2.96
N ASP A 311 -12.67 -10.55 2.43
CA ASP A 311 -13.60 -9.79 1.59
C ASP A 311 -14.02 -10.47 0.27
N ALA A 312 -13.22 -11.40 -0.25
CA ALA A 312 -13.49 -12.10 -1.51
C ALA A 312 -14.18 -13.48 -1.32
N VAL A 313 -14.38 -13.94 -0.08
CA VAL A 313 -15.10 -15.18 0.24
C VAL A 313 -16.54 -15.16 -0.31
N ALA A 314 -17.23 -14.03 -0.17
CA ALA A 314 -18.60 -13.86 -0.65
C ALA A 314 -18.70 -13.95 -2.18
N ASN A 315 -17.76 -13.33 -2.91
CA ASN A 315 -17.73 -13.35 -4.37
C ASN A 315 -17.45 -14.76 -4.91
N LEU A 316 -16.51 -15.49 -4.31
CA LEU A 316 -16.20 -16.87 -4.70
C LEU A 316 -17.39 -17.81 -4.42
N ILE A 317 -18.12 -17.60 -3.31
CA ILE A 317 -19.39 -18.30 -3.03
C ILE A 317 -20.45 -18.00 -4.11
N GLN A 318 -20.61 -16.74 -4.52
CA GLN A 318 -21.55 -16.35 -5.60
C GLN A 318 -21.14 -16.94 -6.96
N LEU A 319 -19.84 -16.95 -7.27
CA LEU A 319 -19.29 -17.51 -8.51
C LEU A 319 -19.54 -19.03 -8.60
N ILE A 320 -19.27 -19.77 -7.51
CA ILE A 320 -19.55 -21.21 -7.44
C ILE A 320 -21.05 -21.47 -7.58
N GLY A 321 -21.90 -20.73 -6.86
CA GLY A 321 -23.35 -20.91 -6.92
C GLY A 321 -23.98 -20.61 -8.29
N GLY A 322 -23.34 -19.77 -9.10
CA GLY A 322 -23.73 -19.53 -10.50
C GLY A 322 -23.36 -20.67 -11.45
N ALA A 323 -22.33 -21.46 -11.13
CA ALA A 323 -21.78 -22.52 -11.98
C ALA A 323 -22.40 -23.88 -11.67
N GLN A 324 -23.70 -24.04 -11.95
CA GLN A 324 -24.49 -25.19 -11.49
C GLN A 324 -23.95 -26.55 -11.94
N GLU A 325 -23.33 -26.60 -13.12
CA GLU A 325 -22.74 -27.79 -13.73
C GLU A 325 -21.45 -28.24 -13.00
N LEU A 326 -20.74 -27.31 -12.34
CA LEU A 326 -19.47 -27.54 -11.65
C LEU A 326 -19.62 -27.76 -10.13
N HIS A 327 -20.84 -27.75 -9.58
CA HIS A 327 -21.07 -27.91 -8.14
C HIS A 327 -20.45 -29.21 -7.58
N ALA A 328 -20.71 -30.36 -8.21
CA ALA A 328 -20.23 -31.66 -7.71
C ALA A 328 -18.70 -31.73 -7.64
N TYR A 329 -18.01 -31.38 -8.74
CA TYR A 329 -16.55 -31.27 -8.81
C TYR A 329 -16.02 -30.34 -7.71
N SER A 330 -16.60 -29.13 -7.60
CA SER A 330 -16.14 -28.10 -6.68
C SER A 330 -16.20 -28.58 -5.23
N VAL A 331 -17.23 -29.34 -4.86
CA VAL A 331 -17.44 -29.83 -3.49
C VAL A 331 -16.52 -31.00 -3.17
N HIS A 332 -16.35 -31.98 -4.07
CA HIS A 332 -15.35 -33.05 -3.91
C HIS A 332 -13.93 -32.48 -3.71
N ARG A 333 -13.59 -31.43 -4.48
CA ARG A 333 -12.26 -30.80 -4.41
C ARG A 333 -12.07 -29.93 -3.17
N LEU A 334 -13.08 -29.12 -2.80
CA LEU A 334 -13.06 -28.35 -1.54
C LEU A 334 -13.01 -29.25 -0.31
N TYR A 335 -13.70 -30.40 -0.33
CA TYR A 335 -13.61 -31.42 0.72
C TYR A 335 -12.20 -31.96 0.85
N SER A 336 -11.56 -32.32 -0.27
CA SER A 336 -10.19 -32.85 -0.29
C SER A 336 -9.17 -31.84 0.25
N ALA A 337 -9.24 -30.59 -0.22
CA ALA A 337 -8.36 -29.51 0.26
C ALA A 337 -8.56 -29.21 1.76
N LEU A 338 -9.81 -29.22 2.24
CA LEU A 338 -10.14 -29.06 3.66
C LEU A 338 -9.69 -30.25 4.53
N ALA A 339 -9.60 -31.45 3.96
CA ALA A 339 -9.09 -32.63 4.65
C ALA A 339 -7.57 -32.55 4.87
N GLU A 340 -6.83 -31.96 3.93
CA GLU A 340 -5.38 -31.70 3.98
C GLU A 340 -4.99 -30.57 4.94
N ASP A 341 -5.55 -29.36 4.79
CA ASP A 341 -5.25 -28.21 5.66
C ASP A 341 -6.50 -27.42 6.11
N ILE A 342 -6.47 -27.00 7.37
CA ILE A 342 -7.53 -26.25 8.07
C ILE A 342 -7.00 -24.89 8.57
N SER A 343 -5.72 -24.58 8.36
CA SER A 343 -5.11 -23.31 8.76
C SER A 343 -5.70 -22.12 7.97
N GLN A 344 -6.00 -22.33 6.69
CA GLN A 344 -6.40 -21.31 5.71
C GLN A 344 -7.87 -20.91 5.87
N GLN A 345 -8.14 -19.95 6.74
CA GLN A 345 -9.51 -19.58 7.14
C GLN A 345 -10.47 -19.24 5.98
N PRO A 346 -10.08 -18.48 4.94
CA PRO A 346 -10.98 -18.15 3.82
C PRO A 346 -11.41 -19.39 3.03
N LEU A 347 -10.48 -20.30 2.73
CA LEU A 347 -10.75 -21.58 2.08
C LEU A 347 -11.72 -22.44 2.92
N VAL A 348 -11.52 -22.48 4.25
CA VAL A 348 -12.41 -23.19 5.18
C VAL A 348 -13.83 -22.61 5.19
N GLN A 349 -14.01 -21.28 5.05
CA GLN A 349 -15.34 -20.66 4.95
C GLN A 349 -16.09 -21.11 3.68
N VAL A 350 -15.42 -21.03 2.53
CA VAL A 350 -15.98 -21.45 1.23
C VAL A 350 -16.28 -22.95 1.24
N ALA A 351 -15.33 -23.78 1.67
CA ALA A 351 -15.50 -25.22 1.74
C ALA A 351 -16.67 -25.63 2.67
N ALA A 352 -16.77 -25.04 3.87
CA ALA A 352 -17.89 -25.31 4.77
C ALA A 352 -19.24 -24.87 4.17
N TRP A 353 -19.31 -23.72 3.49
CA TRP A 353 -20.54 -23.29 2.82
C TRP A 353 -20.94 -24.24 1.68
N CYS A 354 -20.00 -24.62 0.81
CA CYS A 354 -20.25 -25.53 -0.31
C CYS A 354 -20.65 -26.93 0.16
N ILE A 355 -19.95 -27.51 1.14
CA ILE A 355 -20.33 -28.79 1.77
C ILE A 355 -21.73 -28.68 2.42
N GLY A 356 -22.07 -27.52 3.00
CA GLY A 356 -23.39 -27.25 3.53
C GLY A 356 -24.51 -27.24 2.48
N GLU A 357 -24.31 -26.58 1.34
CA GLU A 357 -25.35 -26.44 0.28
C GLU A 357 -25.45 -27.62 -0.68
N TYR A 358 -24.33 -28.31 -0.93
CA TYR A 358 -24.18 -29.31 -2.00
C TYR A 358 -23.61 -30.65 -1.49
N GLY A 359 -23.67 -30.89 -0.18
CA GLY A 359 -23.29 -32.17 0.44
C GLY A 359 -24.23 -33.34 0.12
N ASP A 360 -25.28 -33.11 -0.68
CA ASP A 360 -26.01 -34.14 -1.41
C ASP A 360 -25.17 -34.68 -2.57
N LEU A 361 -24.71 -33.80 -3.48
CA LEU A 361 -23.91 -34.16 -4.66
C LEU A 361 -22.59 -34.86 -4.30
N LEU A 362 -21.97 -34.49 -3.17
CA LEU A 362 -20.73 -35.10 -2.64
C LEU A 362 -20.86 -36.62 -2.38
N LEU A 363 -22.08 -37.12 -2.17
CA LEU A 363 -22.36 -38.52 -1.82
C LEU A 363 -22.99 -39.32 -2.95
N GLU A 364 -23.42 -38.65 -4.03
CA GLU A 364 -23.94 -39.31 -5.23
C GLU A 364 -22.81 -39.87 -6.11
N GLY A 365 -21.57 -39.40 -5.91
CA GLY A 365 -20.35 -39.93 -6.54
C GLY A 365 -20.22 -39.65 -8.04
N THR A 366 -21.14 -38.85 -8.59
CA THR A 366 -21.25 -38.48 -10.01
C THR A 366 -20.31 -37.34 -10.37
N CYS A 367 -19.00 -37.62 -10.42
CA CYS A 367 -17.98 -36.70 -10.90
C CYS A 367 -17.22 -37.36 -12.07
N GLU A 368 -17.43 -36.89 -13.31
CA GLU A 368 -16.86 -37.54 -14.50
C GLU A 368 -15.36 -37.25 -14.71
N GLU A 369 -14.80 -36.21 -14.10
CA GLU A 369 -13.43 -35.72 -14.35
C GLU A 369 -12.38 -36.05 -13.27
N THR A 370 -12.71 -36.82 -12.23
CA THR A 370 -11.74 -37.14 -11.15
C THR A 370 -12.08 -38.49 -10.52
N GLU A 371 -11.07 -39.23 -10.03
CA GLU A 371 -11.29 -40.51 -9.35
C GLU A 371 -12.28 -40.32 -8.18
N PRO A 372 -13.42 -41.06 -8.14
CA PRO A 372 -14.46 -40.84 -7.14
C PRO A 372 -14.01 -41.37 -5.78
N LEU A 373 -13.43 -40.47 -4.98
CA LEU A 373 -13.25 -40.63 -3.54
C LEU A 373 -14.60 -41.02 -2.92
N GLN A 374 -14.68 -42.23 -2.37
CA GLN A 374 -15.85 -42.74 -1.67
C GLN A 374 -15.92 -42.10 -0.28
N VAL A 375 -16.35 -40.84 -0.24
CA VAL A 375 -16.48 -40.06 0.99
C VAL A 375 -17.65 -40.61 1.82
N GLU A 376 -17.37 -41.14 3.01
CA GLU A 376 -18.43 -41.60 3.90
C GLU A 376 -19.08 -40.43 4.66
N LYS A 377 -20.39 -40.55 4.94
CA LYS A 377 -21.18 -39.55 5.69
C LYS A 377 -20.54 -39.19 7.04
N GLU A 378 -19.92 -40.15 7.71
CA GLU A 378 -19.27 -39.95 8.99
C GLU A 378 -17.97 -39.14 8.90
N GLU A 379 -17.24 -39.23 7.78
CA GLU A 379 -16.01 -38.46 7.57
C GLU A 379 -16.30 -36.98 7.34
N VAL A 380 -17.37 -36.64 6.60
CA VAL A 380 -17.82 -35.25 6.40
C VAL A 380 -18.19 -34.60 7.74
N LEU A 381 -18.89 -35.33 8.61
CA LEU A 381 -19.23 -34.86 9.96
C LEU A 381 -17.97 -34.73 10.83
N ALA A 382 -17.06 -35.71 10.80
CA ALA A 382 -15.79 -35.66 11.53
C ALA A 382 -14.87 -34.52 11.06
N LEU A 383 -14.90 -34.16 9.77
CA LEU A 383 -14.15 -33.03 9.21
C LEU A 383 -14.69 -31.69 9.74
N LEU A 384 -16.00 -31.49 9.72
CA LEU A 384 -16.62 -30.26 10.25
C LEU A 384 -16.51 -30.18 11.78
N GLU A 385 -16.58 -31.30 12.50
CA GLU A 385 -16.27 -31.37 13.94
C GLU A 385 -14.80 -30.99 14.22
N ARG A 386 -13.85 -31.47 13.40
CA ARG A 386 -12.43 -31.12 13.47
C ARG A 386 -12.19 -29.62 13.21
N VAL A 387 -12.90 -29.01 12.26
CA VAL A 387 -12.90 -27.54 12.05
C VAL A 387 -13.44 -26.81 13.27
N LEU A 388 -14.55 -27.25 13.86
CA LEU A 388 -15.14 -26.62 15.04
C LEU A 388 -14.20 -26.69 16.26
N GLN A 389 -13.57 -27.84 16.51
CA GLN A 389 -12.67 -28.06 17.65
C GLN A 389 -11.28 -27.43 17.47
N SER A 390 -10.85 -27.13 16.24
CA SER A 390 -9.55 -26.51 15.95
C SER A 390 -9.39 -25.17 16.66
N GLN A 391 -8.23 -24.94 17.30
CA GLN A 391 -7.91 -23.65 17.92
C GLN A 391 -7.61 -22.56 16.89
N MET A 392 -7.20 -22.92 15.67
CA MET A 392 -6.89 -21.97 14.58
C MET A 392 -8.15 -21.37 13.95
N SER A 393 -9.31 -22.01 14.15
CA SER A 393 -10.55 -21.56 13.54
C SER A 393 -11.09 -20.27 14.18
N LEU A 394 -11.33 -19.26 13.35
CA LEU A 394 -11.98 -18.02 13.72
C LEU A 394 -13.45 -18.25 14.14
N PRO A 395 -14.09 -17.32 14.88
CA PRO A 395 -15.53 -17.40 15.15
C PRO A 395 -16.36 -17.47 13.86
N ALA A 396 -15.96 -16.75 12.80
CA ALA A 396 -16.64 -16.79 11.50
C ALA A 396 -16.61 -18.18 10.86
N THR A 397 -15.45 -18.84 10.76
CA THR A 397 -15.33 -20.22 10.23
C THR A 397 -16.13 -21.22 11.06
N ARG A 398 -16.14 -21.09 12.40
CA ARG A 398 -17.02 -21.92 13.24
C ARG A 398 -18.51 -21.67 12.95
N GLY A 399 -18.90 -20.42 12.68
CA GLY A 399 -20.27 -20.05 12.30
C GLY A 399 -20.71 -20.67 10.96
N TYR A 400 -19.83 -20.64 9.94
CA TYR A 400 -20.04 -21.37 8.69
C TYR A 400 -20.15 -22.87 8.93
N ALA A 401 -19.27 -23.49 9.75
CA ALA A 401 -19.31 -24.92 10.04
C ALA A 401 -20.57 -25.35 10.82
N LEU A 402 -21.05 -24.57 11.80
CA LEU A 402 -22.34 -24.84 12.46
C LEU A 402 -23.51 -24.74 11.47
N THR A 403 -23.51 -23.72 10.62
CA THR A 403 -24.53 -23.55 9.57
C THR A 403 -24.50 -24.71 8.57
N ALA A 404 -23.31 -25.19 8.20
CA ALA A 404 -23.10 -26.34 7.33
C ALA A 404 -23.61 -27.64 7.96
N LEU A 405 -23.27 -27.93 9.22
CA LEU A 405 -23.81 -29.09 9.95
C LEU A 405 -25.34 -29.05 10.05
N MET A 406 -25.92 -27.88 10.29
CA MET A 406 -27.38 -27.72 10.32
C MET A 406 -28.00 -28.01 8.94
N LYS A 407 -27.41 -27.50 7.86
CA LYS A 407 -27.81 -27.78 6.47
C LYS A 407 -27.61 -29.23 6.04
N LEU A 408 -26.54 -29.89 6.49
CA LEU A 408 -26.32 -31.32 6.29
C LEU A 408 -27.39 -32.16 7.02
N SER A 409 -27.99 -31.67 8.10
CA SER A 409 -29.00 -32.44 8.83
C SER A 409 -30.29 -32.73 8.03
N THR A 410 -30.62 -31.91 7.02
CA THR A 410 -31.74 -32.16 6.09
C THR A 410 -31.31 -32.92 4.85
N ARG A 411 -30.14 -32.59 4.29
CA ARG A 411 -29.58 -33.22 3.08
C ARG A 411 -29.10 -34.66 3.34
N LEU A 412 -28.48 -34.90 4.49
CA LEU A 412 -28.06 -36.23 4.93
C LEU A 412 -29.21 -36.94 5.65
N HIS A 413 -29.86 -37.84 4.92
CA HIS A 413 -30.58 -38.94 5.55
C HIS A 413 -29.55 -39.84 6.27
N GLY A 414 -29.34 -39.58 7.57
CA GLY A 414 -28.25 -40.11 8.39
C GLY A 414 -28.26 -39.56 9.84
N ASP A 415 -27.08 -39.49 10.46
CA ASP A 415 -26.86 -39.29 11.91
C ASP A 415 -27.14 -37.89 12.46
N ASN A 416 -28.41 -37.50 12.41
CA ASN A 416 -28.96 -36.32 13.06
C ASN A 416 -28.64 -36.29 14.57
N ASN A 417 -28.57 -37.45 15.25
CA ASN A 417 -28.23 -37.55 16.67
C ASN A 417 -26.84 -36.97 17.02
N ARG A 418 -25.84 -37.18 16.14
CA ARG A 418 -24.47 -36.67 16.32
C ARG A 418 -24.44 -35.15 16.15
N ILE A 419 -25.11 -34.64 15.12
CA ILE A 419 -25.29 -33.19 14.88
C ILE A 419 -25.99 -32.52 16.08
N CYS A 420 -27.08 -33.12 16.60
CA CYS A 420 -27.78 -32.64 17.80
C CYS A 420 -26.88 -32.55 19.04
N GLN A 421 -25.96 -33.49 19.24
CA GLN A 421 -25.00 -33.44 20.36
C GLN A 421 -24.04 -32.26 20.20
N VAL A 422 -23.46 -32.07 19.01
CA VAL A 422 -22.58 -30.91 18.71
C VAL A 422 -23.32 -29.58 18.94
N MET A 423 -24.55 -29.43 18.43
CA MET A 423 -25.36 -28.23 18.67
C MET A 423 -25.68 -28.01 20.15
N SER A 424 -25.93 -29.09 20.91
CA SER A 424 -26.19 -28.97 22.35
C SER A 424 -24.96 -28.64 23.18
N ILE A 425 -23.75 -28.87 22.67
CA ILE A 425 -22.48 -28.41 23.28
C ILE A 425 -22.24 -26.94 22.94
N TYR A 426 -22.44 -26.52 21.70
CA TYR A 426 -22.23 -25.13 21.28
C TYR A 426 -23.24 -24.14 21.87
N GLY A 427 -24.40 -24.60 22.38
CA GLY A 427 -25.36 -23.78 23.13
C GLY A 427 -24.82 -23.17 24.45
N SER A 428 -23.64 -23.61 24.93
CA SER A 428 -22.92 -22.98 26.05
C SER A 428 -21.61 -22.29 25.65
N CYS A 429 -21.44 -21.96 24.37
CA CYS A 429 -20.28 -21.21 23.87
C CYS A 429 -20.24 -19.78 24.46
N GLN A 430 -19.04 -19.24 24.68
CA GLN A 430 -18.83 -17.85 25.13
C GLN A 430 -19.08 -16.81 24.03
N ASN A 431 -19.06 -17.21 22.76
CA ASN A 431 -19.34 -16.31 21.64
C ASN A 431 -20.85 -16.24 21.40
N VAL A 432 -21.42 -15.04 21.54
CA VAL A 432 -22.86 -14.77 21.44
C VAL A 432 -23.47 -15.26 20.13
N GLU A 433 -22.76 -15.11 19.01
CA GLU A 433 -23.23 -15.48 17.67
C GLU A 433 -23.33 -17.01 17.52
N LEU A 434 -22.25 -17.72 17.88
CA LEU A 434 -22.22 -19.18 17.88
C LEU A 434 -23.24 -19.77 18.87
N GLN A 435 -23.40 -19.15 20.04
CA GLN A 435 -24.39 -19.54 21.03
C GLN A 435 -25.82 -19.36 20.50
N GLN A 436 -26.13 -18.21 19.89
CA GLN A 436 -27.45 -17.94 19.32
C GLN A 436 -27.79 -18.96 18.23
N ARG A 437 -26.92 -19.15 17.23
CA ARG A 437 -27.08 -20.18 16.18
C ARG A 437 -27.34 -21.56 16.78
N ALA A 438 -26.50 -21.99 17.73
CA ALA A 438 -26.62 -23.32 18.34
C ALA A 438 -27.92 -23.49 19.15
N VAL A 439 -28.39 -22.47 19.86
CA VAL A 439 -29.66 -22.51 20.61
C VAL A 439 -30.86 -22.52 19.67
N GLU A 440 -30.86 -21.72 18.61
CA GLU A 440 -31.92 -21.69 17.59
C GLU A 440 -32.01 -23.03 16.82
N TYR A 441 -30.88 -23.58 16.39
CA TYR A 441 -30.83 -24.88 15.72
C TYR A 441 -31.28 -26.02 16.64
N ASN A 442 -30.87 -26.03 17.91
CA ASN A 442 -31.31 -26.99 18.92
C ASN A 442 -32.79 -26.83 19.29
N ALA A 443 -33.38 -25.63 19.14
CA ALA A 443 -34.82 -25.43 19.25
C ALA A 443 -35.59 -26.01 18.05
N LEU A 444 -35.06 -25.88 16.83
CA LEU A 444 -35.61 -26.54 15.64
C LEU A 444 -35.61 -28.07 15.80
N PHE A 445 -34.45 -28.66 16.15
CA PHE A 445 -34.26 -30.10 16.41
C PHE A 445 -35.08 -30.71 17.57
N ARG A 446 -35.72 -29.90 18.43
CA ARG A 446 -36.50 -30.38 19.58
C ARG A 446 -38.00 -30.11 19.49
N LYS A 447 -38.43 -29.22 18.59
CA LYS A 447 -39.83 -28.75 18.50
C LYS A 447 -40.38 -28.70 17.09
N TYR A 448 -39.52 -28.55 16.07
CA TYR A 448 -39.92 -28.14 14.72
C TYR A 448 -39.19 -28.92 13.61
N ASP A 449 -38.86 -30.20 13.84
CA ASP A 449 -38.20 -31.06 12.85
C ASP A 449 -38.90 -31.08 11.48
N HIS A 450 -40.23 -30.94 11.48
CA HIS A 450 -41.05 -30.88 10.27
C HIS A 450 -40.90 -29.57 9.47
N LEU A 451 -40.50 -28.46 10.11
CA LEU A 451 -40.20 -27.19 9.43
C LEU A 451 -38.75 -27.15 8.93
N ARG A 452 -37.86 -27.95 9.53
CA ARG A 452 -36.41 -27.96 9.26
C ARG A 452 -36.07 -28.11 7.78
N ALA A 453 -36.79 -28.97 7.06
CA ALA A 453 -36.61 -29.17 5.61
C ALA A 453 -37.03 -27.94 4.76
N ALA A 454 -38.08 -27.23 5.15
CA ALA A 454 -38.57 -26.05 4.43
C ALA A 454 -37.78 -24.77 4.74
N VAL A 455 -37.12 -24.70 5.90
CA VAL A 455 -36.26 -23.56 6.31
C VAL A 455 -34.83 -23.69 5.78
N LEU A 456 -34.39 -24.89 5.40
CA LEU A 456 -33.03 -25.21 4.95
C LEU A 456 -32.98 -25.69 3.48
N GLU A 457 -33.86 -25.13 2.65
CA GLU A 457 -33.80 -25.29 1.20
C GLU A 457 -32.56 -24.58 0.61
N LYS A 458 -32.20 -24.90 -0.65
CA LYS A 458 -31.04 -24.28 -1.34
C LYS A 458 -31.25 -22.77 -1.46
N MET A 459 -30.27 -21.98 -1.01
CA MET A 459 -30.35 -20.51 -1.05
C MET A 459 -30.58 -20.01 -2.49
N PRO A 460 -31.48 -19.03 -2.71
CA PRO A 460 -31.63 -18.41 -4.02
C PRO A 460 -30.36 -17.67 -4.42
N LEU A 461 -30.02 -17.74 -5.70
CA LEU A 461 -28.85 -17.04 -6.24
C LEU A 461 -29.14 -15.54 -6.29
N VAL A 462 -28.24 -14.75 -5.70
CA VAL A 462 -28.26 -13.29 -5.83
C VAL A 462 -27.84 -12.95 -7.25
N GLU A 463 -28.75 -12.41 -8.05
CA GLU A 463 -28.42 -11.91 -9.40
C GLU A 463 -27.34 -10.84 -9.29
N ARG A 464 -26.34 -10.88 -10.20
CA ARG A 464 -25.34 -9.82 -10.28
C ARG A 464 -26.01 -8.51 -10.63
N GLY A 465 -26.00 -7.57 -9.69
CA GLY A 465 -26.21 -6.16 -10.02
C GLY A 465 -25.27 -5.75 -11.15
N GLY A 466 -25.79 -4.97 -12.11
CA GLY A 466 -24.94 -4.27 -13.07
C GLY A 466 -23.98 -3.29 -12.37
N PRO A 467 -23.08 -2.62 -13.11
CA PRO A 467 -22.06 -1.74 -12.50
C PRO A 467 -22.66 -0.51 -11.81
N GLN A 468 -23.11 -0.67 -10.56
CA GLN A 468 -23.47 0.42 -9.65
C GLN A 468 -22.19 1.10 -9.15
N VAL A 469 -21.73 2.09 -9.91
CA VAL A 469 -20.64 3.00 -9.51
C VAL A 469 -21.19 4.36 -9.04
N ASP A 470 -22.49 4.65 -9.28
CA ASP A 470 -23.04 6.02 -9.18
C ASP A 470 -24.32 6.20 -8.32
N GLU A 471 -24.91 5.16 -7.70
CA GLU A 471 -26.20 5.30 -6.96
C GLU A 471 -26.08 5.38 -5.42
N GLU A 472 -25.11 4.73 -4.77
CA GLU A 472 -24.92 4.82 -3.29
C GLU A 472 -24.63 6.26 -2.80
N ALA A 473 -24.21 7.14 -3.72
CA ALA A 473 -23.97 8.57 -3.48
C ALA A 473 -25.24 9.43 -3.38
N LYS A 474 -26.46 8.84 -3.49
CA LYS A 474 -27.74 9.55 -3.38
C LYS A 474 -28.52 9.24 -2.10
N GLU A 475 -28.77 7.97 -1.76
CA GLU A 475 -29.61 7.62 -0.59
C GLU A 475 -28.98 8.08 0.73
N SER A 476 -27.65 8.19 0.76
CA SER A 476 -26.85 8.76 1.85
C SER A 476 -27.08 10.25 2.14
N LYS A 477 -28.06 10.92 1.49
CA LYS A 477 -28.39 12.36 1.72
C LYS A 477 -29.74 12.66 2.34
N GLU A 478 -30.72 11.77 2.34
CA GLU A 478 -32.07 12.09 2.89
C GLU A 478 -32.26 11.72 4.36
N VAL A 479 -31.49 10.76 4.89
CA VAL A 479 -31.59 10.31 6.29
C VAL A 479 -30.97 11.32 7.29
N ALA A 480 -30.17 12.27 6.82
CA ALA A 480 -29.29 13.11 7.64
C ALA A 480 -29.94 14.37 8.29
N GLN A 481 -31.27 14.48 8.34
CA GLN A 481 -31.96 15.70 8.83
C GLN A 481 -32.82 15.56 10.10
N LEU A 482 -32.91 14.38 10.75
CA LEU A 482 -33.83 14.15 11.87
C LEU A 482 -33.22 13.39 13.08
N SER A 483 -32.04 13.81 13.57
CA SER A 483 -31.52 13.36 14.87
C SER A 483 -30.44 14.27 15.48
N GLU A 484 -30.85 15.36 16.15
CA GLU A 484 -29.96 16.22 16.95
C GLU A 484 -30.24 16.07 18.46
N ALA A 485 -29.45 15.26 19.19
CA ALA A 485 -29.33 15.31 20.65
C ALA A 485 -28.16 14.46 21.21
N ALA A 486 -27.41 15.05 22.16
CA ALA A 486 -26.43 14.43 23.08
C ALA A 486 -25.10 13.86 22.51
N PRO A 487 -23.93 14.14 23.14
CA PRO A 487 -22.61 13.72 22.64
C PRO A 487 -22.01 12.48 23.35
N LEU A 488 -21.13 11.76 22.63
CA LEU A 488 -20.20 10.76 23.17
C LEU A 488 -18.75 11.08 22.70
N PRO A 489 -17.69 10.92 23.54
CA PRO A 489 -16.38 11.49 23.25
C PRO A 489 -15.31 10.46 22.82
N THR A 490 -15.04 10.33 21.51
CA THR A 490 -13.84 9.63 21.00
C THR A 490 -13.32 10.22 19.69
N GLU A 491 -12.30 11.10 19.78
CA GLU A 491 -11.14 11.16 18.87
C GLU A 491 -10.19 12.30 19.28
N THR A 492 -9.02 11.98 19.86
CA THR A 492 -8.02 13.02 20.22
C THR A 492 -6.58 12.50 20.37
N GLN A 493 -6.25 11.37 19.75
CA GLN A 493 -4.91 10.75 19.86
C GLN A 493 -4.04 10.96 18.61
N ALA A 494 -4.60 10.89 17.40
CA ALA A 494 -3.85 11.06 16.15
C ALA A 494 -3.19 12.44 16.02
N SER A 495 -3.91 13.51 16.42
CA SER A 495 -3.39 14.88 16.41
C SER A 495 -2.22 15.09 17.38
N LYS A 496 -2.29 14.53 18.59
CA LYS A 496 -1.30 14.73 19.67
C LYS A 496 0.06 14.07 19.43
N LEU A 497 0.17 13.14 18.46
CA LEU A 497 1.44 12.54 18.05
C LEU A 497 2.17 13.39 16.99
N LEU A 498 1.45 14.21 16.22
CA LEU A 498 2.04 15.06 15.18
C LEU A 498 2.89 16.18 15.80
N ASP A 499 2.38 16.83 16.85
CA ASP A 499 3.11 17.84 17.66
C ASP A 499 4.46 17.32 18.21
N LEU A 500 4.53 16.00 18.48
CA LEU A 500 5.71 15.36 19.06
C LEU A 500 6.84 15.15 18.03
N LEU A 501 6.47 15.01 16.75
CA LEU A 501 7.38 14.82 15.61
C LEU A 501 7.94 16.16 15.10
N ASP A 502 7.13 17.22 15.05
CA ASP A 502 7.58 18.56 14.61
C ASP A 502 8.66 19.13 15.54
N LEU A 503 8.63 18.77 16.83
CA LEU A 503 9.63 19.11 17.85
C LEU A 503 10.97 18.33 17.76
N LEU A 504 11.25 17.66 16.64
CA LEU A 504 12.54 17.00 16.35
C LEU A 504 13.31 17.62 15.17
N ASP A 505 12.67 18.43 14.32
CA ASP A 505 13.30 19.05 13.12
C ASP A 505 13.78 20.51 13.36
N GLY A 506 14.18 20.84 14.59
CA GLY A 506 14.69 22.17 14.96
C GLY A 506 16.17 22.39 14.61
N PRO A 507 16.58 23.58 14.12
CA PRO A 507 17.96 23.86 13.73
C PRO A 507 18.85 24.24 14.92
N SER A 508 20.06 23.69 14.97
CA SER A 508 21.08 24.01 15.99
C SER A 508 22.39 24.48 15.34
N GLU A 509 22.63 25.79 15.39
CA GLU A 509 23.96 26.39 15.13
C GLU A 509 24.47 27.11 16.39
N ASN A 510 25.58 26.61 16.95
CA ASN A 510 26.75 27.42 17.30
C ASN A 510 27.94 26.50 17.65
N ALA A 511 29.16 27.00 17.46
CA ALA A 511 30.38 26.18 17.42
C ALA A 511 31.36 26.46 18.58
N GLN A 512 32.24 25.49 18.88
CA GLN A 512 33.53 25.72 19.57
C GLN A 512 34.54 24.58 19.30
N HIS A 513 35.83 24.90 19.44
CA HIS A 513 37.04 24.13 19.06
C HIS A 513 38.22 24.60 19.97
N PRO A 514 39.45 24.00 19.99
CA PRO A 514 39.92 22.70 19.49
C PRO A 514 40.09 21.72 20.70
N PRO A 515 41.25 21.18 21.20
CA PRO A 515 42.66 21.02 20.77
C PRO A 515 43.06 19.53 20.46
N PRO A 516 44.35 19.19 20.13
CA PRO A 516 44.75 17.86 19.64
C PRO A 516 45.87 17.14 20.45
N LEU A 517 46.24 15.90 20.03
CA LEU A 517 47.61 15.31 20.10
C LEU A 517 47.71 13.96 19.32
N ASP A 518 48.92 13.54 18.92
CA ASP A 518 49.21 12.46 17.93
C ASP A 518 49.76 11.11 18.56
N PRO A 519 50.63 10.27 17.96
CA PRO A 519 50.17 9.01 17.32
C PRO A 519 50.98 7.70 17.56
N THR A 520 50.36 6.52 17.33
CA THR A 520 51.00 5.20 16.93
C THR A 520 52.07 4.58 17.87
N PRO A 521 52.65 3.39 17.58
CA PRO A 521 52.21 2.20 16.80
C PRO A 521 51.82 1.02 17.75
N GLY A 522 51.44 -0.19 17.35
CA GLY A 522 51.31 -0.85 16.04
C GLY A 522 52.09 -2.17 16.00
N ASP A 523 51.47 -3.28 15.58
CA ASP A 523 52.19 -4.46 15.07
C ASP A 523 51.26 -5.35 14.20
N THR A 524 51.83 -6.19 13.33
CA THR A 524 51.07 -7.05 12.38
C THR A 524 51.62 -8.48 12.29
N LEU A 525 50.82 -9.39 11.69
CA LEU A 525 51.07 -10.85 11.58
C LEU A 525 50.86 -11.57 12.94
N ILE A 526 50.22 -12.73 13.03
CA ILE A 526 50.24 -13.91 12.14
C ILE A 526 48.83 -14.48 11.93
N HIS A 527 48.49 -14.78 10.67
CA HIS A 527 47.42 -15.72 10.32
C HIS A 527 48.01 -17.15 10.36
N LEU A 528 47.46 -18.06 11.17
CA LEU A 528 47.45 -19.52 10.95
C LEU A 528 46.85 -20.28 12.15
N LEU A 529 45.60 -20.76 11.99
CA LEU A 529 45.09 -22.11 12.30
C LEU A 529 43.57 -22.08 12.48
N ASP A 530 42.85 -22.75 11.59
CA ASP A 530 41.39 -22.92 11.65
C ASP A 530 40.97 -24.01 12.64
N LEU A 531 39.98 -23.72 13.47
CA LEU A 531 39.07 -24.69 14.09
C LEU A 531 37.74 -23.98 14.40
N PRO A 532 36.57 -24.56 14.04
CA PRO A 532 35.29 -23.88 14.13
C PRO A 532 34.80 -23.78 15.57
N CYS A 533 34.91 -22.58 16.17
CA CYS A 533 34.27 -22.27 17.45
C CYS A 533 32.79 -21.90 17.23
N ALA A 534 31.89 -22.47 18.03
CA ALA A 534 30.45 -22.17 17.95
C ALA A 534 30.16 -20.69 18.25
N PRO A 535 29.10 -20.10 17.64
CA PRO A 535 28.79 -18.68 17.82
C PRO A 535 28.52 -18.36 19.30
N ARG A 536 29.37 -17.50 19.86
CA ARG A 536 29.28 -17.02 21.25
C ARG A 536 27.99 -16.22 21.41
N PRO A 537 27.18 -16.44 22.47
CA PRO A 537 25.95 -15.68 22.68
C PRO A 537 26.27 -14.18 22.83
N PRO A 538 25.40 -13.28 22.33
CA PRO A 538 25.61 -11.84 22.45
C PRO A 538 25.61 -11.41 23.92
N ALA A 539 26.40 -10.38 24.24
CA ALA A 539 26.45 -9.82 25.58
C ALA A 539 25.08 -9.21 25.98
N PRO A 540 24.64 -9.35 27.24
CA PRO A 540 23.40 -8.74 27.71
C PRO A 540 23.54 -7.22 27.77
N ILE A 541 22.62 -6.51 27.12
CA ILE A 541 22.55 -5.04 27.13
C ILE A 541 22.09 -4.59 28.53
N PRO A 542 22.74 -3.60 29.17
CA PRO A 542 22.35 -3.13 30.50
C PRO A 542 20.99 -2.42 30.47
N ASN A 543 20.18 -2.64 31.52
CA ASN A 543 18.94 -1.89 31.75
C ASN A 543 19.26 -0.42 32.09
N LEU A 544 18.39 0.50 31.68
CA LEU A 544 18.55 1.95 31.89
C LEU A 544 17.37 2.50 32.69
N LYS A 545 17.64 3.12 33.85
CA LYS A 545 16.67 3.95 34.57
C LYS A 545 16.56 5.30 33.87
N VAL A 546 15.34 5.67 33.46
CA VAL A 546 15.09 6.81 32.56
C VAL A 546 14.23 7.90 33.21
N PHE A 547 13.38 7.54 34.18
CA PHE A 547 12.57 8.48 34.92
C PHE A 547 12.48 8.11 36.40
N GLU A 548 12.44 9.12 37.26
CA GLU A 548 12.19 9.00 38.69
C GLU A 548 11.60 10.31 39.21
N ARG A 549 10.34 10.30 39.63
CA ARG A 549 9.67 11.46 40.23
C ARG A 549 8.54 11.02 41.16
N GLU A 550 8.47 11.63 42.34
CA GLU A 550 7.35 11.47 43.31
C GLU A 550 7.05 10.00 43.71
N GLY A 551 8.03 9.10 43.53
CA GLY A 551 7.92 7.68 43.81
C GLY A 551 7.63 6.80 42.59
N LEU A 552 7.28 7.38 41.44
CA LEU A 552 7.14 6.70 40.15
C LEU A 552 8.51 6.62 39.45
N GLU A 553 8.92 5.40 39.12
CA GLU A 553 10.17 5.06 38.42
C GLU A 553 9.86 4.35 37.10
N LEU A 554 10.62 4.67 36.03
CA LEU A 554 10.60 3.94 34.76
C LEU A 554 11.99 3.43 34.37
N ASN A 555 12.03 2.14 34.09
CA ASN A 555 13.20 1.44 33.57
C ASN A 555 12.96 0.94 32.14
N LEU A 556 14.02 0.92 31.34
CA LEU A 556 14.07 0.27 30.03
C LEU A 556 14.94 -0.99 30.12
N SER A 557 14.43 -2.13 29.67
CA SER A 557 15.24 -3.32 29.37
C SER A 557 15.29 -3.57 27.87
N PHE A 558 16.44 -4.06 27.38
CA PHE A 558 16.74 -4.16 25.96
C PHE A 558 17.04 -5.61 25.57
N VAL A 559 16.32 -6.12 24.57
CA VAL A 559 16.49 -7.49 24.05
C VAL A 559 16.60 -7.46 22.53
N ARG A 560 17.55 -8.22 21.97
CA ARG A 560 17.67 -8.47 20.52
C ARG A 560 17.31 -9.94 20.24
N PRO A 561 16.24 -10.22 19.49
CA PRO A 561 15.87 -11.60 19.18
C PRO A 561 16.93 -12.30 18.31
N PRO A 562 17.35 -13.54 18.63
CA PRO A 562 18.28 -14.28 17.79
C PRO A 562 17.67 -14.48 16.39
N GLY A 563 18.44 -14.12 15.36
CA GLY A 563 18.01 -14.20 13.95
C GLY A 563 17.58 -12.88 13.31
N THR A 564 17.35 -11.79 14.06
CA THR A 564 16.97 -10.48 13.49
C THR A 564 17.84 -9.32 14.02
N PRO A 565 19.06 -9.12 13.49
CA PRO A 565 20.02 -8.14 14.02
C PRO A 565 19.61 -6.66 13.85
N THR A 566 18.56 -6.38 13.06
CA THR A 566 17.99 -5.05 12.85
C THR A 566 16.81 -4.73 13.79
N LEU A 567 16.34 -5.70 14.59
CA LEU A 567 15.20 -5.54 15.48
C LEU A 567 15.65 -5.40 16.94
N LEU A 568 15.34 -4.26 17.54
CA LEU A 568 15.49 -4.00 18.98
C LEU A 568 14.13 -4.07 19.66
N LEU A 569 14.06 -4.85 20.73
CA LEU A 569 12.92 -4.93 21.63
C LEU A 569 13.25 -4.12 22.89
N ILE A 570 12.44 -3.12 23.22
CA ILE A 570 12.56 -2.37 24.48
C ILE A 570 11.32 -2.65 25.32
N THR A 571 11.50 -3.12 26.56
CA THR A 571 10.42 -3.18 27.54
C THR A 571 10.52 -1.97 28.46
N VAL A 572 9.52 -1.10 28.42
CA VAL A 572 9.28 -0.13 29.49
C VAL A 572 8.69 -0.88 30.67
N THR A 573 9.24 -0.69 31.86
CA THR A 573 8.64 -1.14 33.12
C THR A 573 8.46 0.06 34.05
N ALA A 574 7.25 0.23 34.57
CA ALA A 574 6.84 1.32 35.46
C ALA A 574 6.57 0.76 36.86
N THR A 575 7.21 1.34 37.87
CA THR A 575 7.09 0.93 39.28
C THR A 575 6.77 2.14 40.15
N ASN A 576 5.75 2.02 41.00
CA ASN A 576 5.31 3.08 41.90
C ASN A 576 5.60 2.70 43.37
N THR A 577 6.43 3.48 44.03
CA THR A 577 6.85 3.31 45.44
C THR A 577 6.14 4.27 46.40
N SER A 578 5.28 5.15 45.88
CA SER A 578 4.53 6.13 46.68
C SER A 578 3.40 5.47 47.49
N GLY A 579 2.74 6.28 48.32
CA GLY A 579 1.61 5.86 49.16
C GLY A 579 0.23 5.86 48.47
N GLY A 580 0.14 6.14 47.16
CA GLY A 580 -1.11 6.18 46.40
C GLY A 580 -0.94 5.68 44.97
N ASP A 581 -2.00 5.11 44.40
CA ASP A 581 -1.95 4.57 43.04
C ASP A 581 -1.73 5.70 42.01
N VAL A 582 -1.08 5.36 40.90
CA VAL A 582 -1.00 6.21 39.71
C VAL A 582 -2.02 5.70 38.71
N THR A 583 -2.97 6.54 38.31
CA THR A 583 -4.10 6.17 37.43
C THR A 583 -4.00 6.80 36.05
N HIS A 584 -4.68 6.22 35.07
CA HIS A 584 -4.64 6.66 33.66
C HIS A 584 -3.22 6.85 33.10
N PHE A 585 -2.31 5.94 33.47
CA PHE A 585 -0.92 5.95 33.03
C PHE A 585 -0.82 5.60 31.54
N ILE A 586 -0.36 6.56 30.74
CA ILE A 586 -0.14 6.43 29.30
C ILE A 586 1.32 6.80 28.99
N CYS A 587 2.07 5.84 28.47
CA CYS A 587 3.39 6.07 27.88
C CYS A 587 3.27 6.12 26.34
N GLN A 588 3.83 7.17 25.74
CA GLN A 588 3.98 7.33 24.30
C GLN A 588 5.47 7.49 23.95
N ALA A 589 5.87 7.01 22.79
CA ALA A 589 7.26 7.04 22.33
C ALA A 589 7.37 7.56 20.89
N ALA A 590 8.45 8.28 20.60
CA ALA A 590 8.82 8.76 19.28
C ALA A 590 10.30 8.51 18.99
N VAL A 591 10.62 8.27 17.71
CA VAL A 591 11.95 8.00 17.17
C VAL A 591 12.15 8.75 15.84
N PRO A 592 13.38 8.99 15.37
CA PRO A 592 13.62 9.61 14.07
C PRO A 592 13.02 8.83 12.89
N LYS A 593 12.70 9.54 11.80
CA LYS A 593 12.07 9.01 10.57
C LYS A 593 12.87 7.89 9.85
N SER A 594 14.11 7.62 10.28
CA SER A 594 14.96 6.52 9.82
C SER A 594 14.72 5.17 10.51
N PHE A 595 13.88 5.16 11.56
CA PHE A 595 13.50 3.97 12.33
C PHE A 595 12.01 3.69 12.14
N GLN A 596 11.61 2.43 12.27
CA GLN A 596 10.20 2.07 12.40
C GLN A 596 9.92 1.70 13.85
N LEU A 597 8.94 2.36 14.48
CA LEU A 597 8.49 2.07 15.85
C LEU A 597 7.07 1.50 15.81
N GLN A 598 6.89 0.33 16.42
CA GLN A 598 5.58 -0.24 16.72
C GLN A 598 5.46 -0.39 18.24
N LEU A 599 4.54 0.38 18.83
CA LEU A 599 4.19 0.32 20.24
C LEU A 599 3.10 -0.75 20.45
N GLN A 600 3.29 -1.66 21.40
CA GLN A 600 2.26 -2.62 21.80
C GLN A 600 1.35 -2.04 22.88
N ALA A 601 0.19 -2.68 23.10
CA ALA A 601 -0.71 -2.34 24.19
C ALA A 601 0.01 -2.44 25.55
N PRO A 602 -0.27 -1.54 26.50
CA PRO A 602 0.25 -1.64 27.87
C PRO A 602 -0.40 -2.82 28.61
N SER A 603 0.28 -3.36 29.63
CA SER A 603 -0.27 -4.42 30.48
C SER A 603 -1.37 -3.93 31.44
N GLY A 604 -1.61 -2.62 31.53
CA GLY A 604 -2.60 -1.97 32.36
C GLY A 604 -2.48 -0.44 32.28
N ASP A 605 -3.49 0.27 32.76
CA ASP A 605 -3.60 1.74 32.79
C ASP A 605 -3.37 2.33 34.21
N THR A 606 -3.01 1.48 35.17
CA THR A 606 -2.77 1.83 36.57
C THR A 606 -1.44 1.25 37.06
N VAL A 607 -0.72 2.00 37.90
CA VAL A 607 0.55 1.57 38.54
C VAL A 607 0.36 1.57 40.06
N PRO A 608 0.15 0.39 40.69
CA PRO A 608 -0.23 0.31 42.10
C PRO A 608 0.84 0.82 43.06
N ALA A 609 0.38 1.39 44.18
CA ALA A 609 1.20 1.93 45.26
C ALA A 609 2.14 0.89 45.92
N GLN A 610 3.08 1.38 46.73
CA GLN A 610 3.92 0.59 47.65
C GLN A 610 4.70 -0.58 47.01
N GLY A 611 5.04 -0.49 45.72
CA GLY A 611 5.78 -1.54 45.01
C GLY A 611 4.92 -2.73 44.59
N GLY A 612 3.65 -2.49 44.26
CA GLY A 612 2.79 -3.49 43.62
C GLY A 612 3.27 -3.94 42.22
N PRO A 613 2.49 -4.78 41.51
CA PRO A 613 2.91 -5.36 40.23
C PRO A 613 3.24 -4.26 39.21
N PRO A 614 4.42 -4.30 38.55
CA PRO A 614 4.83 -3.27 37.62
C PRO A 614 3.94 -3.26 36.38
N MET A 615 3.58 -2.06 35.93
CA MET A 615 3.01 -1.88 34.60
C MET A 615 4.13 -2.03 33.56
N THR A 616 3.84 -2.66 32.43
CA THR A 616 4.83 -2.92 31.38
C THR A 616 4.28 -2.59 30.00
N GLN A 617 5.15 -2.18 29.08
CA GLN A 617 4.79 -1.92 27.68
C GLN A 617 5.96 -2.22 26.76
N LEU A 618 5.69 -2.87 25.62
CA LEU A 618 6.71 -3.31 24.67
C LEU A 618 6.80 -2.37 23.47
N LEU A 619 8.02 -1.95 23.14
CA LEU A 619 8.35 -1.17 21.96
C LEU A 619 9.17 -2.06 21.02
N ARG A 620 8.72 -2.19 19.77
CA ARG A 620 9.45 -2.86 18.70
C ARG A 620 10.05 -1.79 17.81
N ILE A 621 11.39 -1.70 17.77
CA ILE A 621 12.12 -0.71 16.98
C ILE A 621 12.96 -1.42 15.92
N LEU A 622 12.69 -1.12 14.65
CA LEU A 622 13.50 -1.58 13.53
C LEU A 622 14.53 -0.49 13.15
N ASN A 623 15.80 -0.86 13.13
CA ASN A 623 16.92 -0.01 12.69
C ASN A 623 17.60 -0.64 11.45
N PRO A 624 17.07 -0.42 10.23
CA PRO A 624 17.65 -0.99 9.01
C PRO A 624 19.04 -0.42 8.67
N ASN A 625 19.34 0.80 9.13
CA ASN A 625 20.51 1.58 8.71
C ASN A 625 21.66 1.61 9.73
N LYS A 626 21.54 0.90 10.86
CA LYS A 626 22.44 1.00 12.04
C LYS A 626 22.71 2.43 12.52
N ALA A 627 21.73 3.31 12.36
CA ALA A 627 21.81 4.70 12.82
C ALA A 627 21.79 4.76 14.36
N PRO A 628 22.42 5.77 15.00
CA PRO A 628 22.33 5.93 16.45
C PRO A 628 20.88 6.22 16.87
N LEU A 629 20.39 5.44 17.83
CA LEU A 629 19.01 5.55 18.31
C LEU A 629 18.85 6.80 19.18
N ARG A 630 17.81 7.59 18.89
CA ARG A 630 17.27 8.62 19.79
C ARG A 630 15.83 8.23 20.11
N LEU A 631 15.47 8.30 21.38
CA LEU A 631 14.15 7.94 21.88
C LEU A 631 13.59 9.11 22.70
N LYS A 632 12.40 9.57 22.35
CA LYS A 632 11.69 10.63 23.07
C LYS A 632 10.42 10.03 23.67
N LEU A 633 10.24 10.15 24.98
CA LEU A 633 9.09 9.61 25.69
C LEU A 633 8.17 10.75 26.14
N ARG A 634 6.87 10.47 26.13
CA ARG A 634 5.83 11.31 26.73
C ARG A 634 5.03 10.46 27.71
N LEU A 635 4.97 10.92 28.94
CA LEU A 635 4.17 10.34 30.00
C LEU A 635 2.94 11.22 30.23
N THR A 636 1.79 10.60 30.44
CA THR A 636 0.59 11.26 30.97
C THR A 636 0.03 10.35 32.06
N TYR A 637 -0.19 10.87 33.26
CA TYR A 637 -0.69 10.09 34.39
C TYR A 637 -1.32 10.98 35.46
N ASP A 638 -2.28 10.44 36.20
CA ASP A 638 -2.90 11.11 37.34
C ASP A 638 -2.30 10.57 38.65
N HIS A 639 -1.87 11.46 39.54
CA HIS A 639 -1.30 11.08 40.83
C HIS A 639 -1.80 12.02 41.94
N PHE A 640 -2.25 11.45 43.06
CA PHE A 640 -2.93 12.18 44.16
C PHE A 640 -4.03 13.16 43.71
N GLY A 641 -4.71 12.87 42.59
CA GLY A 641 -5.76 13.73 42.02
C GLY A 641 -5.27 14.91 41.18
N GLN A 642 -3.97 14.98 40.84
CA GLN A 642 -3.41 15.94 39.89
C GLN A 642 -2.98 15.21 38.60
N SER A 643 -3.32 15.78 37.44
CA SER A 643 -2.92 15.26 36.14
C SER A 643 -1.54 15.80 35.74
N VAL A 644 -0.58 14.90 35.56
CA VAL A 644 0.80 15.20 35.23
C VAL A 644 1.09 14.77 33.79
N GLN A 645 1.73 15.65 33.02
CA GLN A 645 2.21 15.33 31.68
C GLN A 645 3.67 15.74 31.54
N GLU A 646 4.54 14.79 31.20
CA GLU A 646 5.97 15.01 31.00
C GLU A 646 6.43 14.57 29.62
N ILE A 647 7.44 15.25 29.07
CA ILE A 647 8.07 14.92 27.79
C ILE A 647 9.58 15.10 27.94
N PHE A 648 10.36 14.05 27.67
CA PHE A 648 11.82 14.07 27.77
C PHE A 648 12.48 13.19 26.69
N GLU A 649 13.75 13.48 26.40
CA GLU A 649 14.58 12.68 25.49
C GLU A 649 15.53 11.77 26.30
N VAL A 650 15.61 10.50 25.91
CA VAL A 650 16.38 9.47 26.61
C VAL A 650 17.85 9.58 26.23
N ASN A 651 18.53 10.52 26.90
CA ASN A 651 19.97 10.67 26.82
C ASN A 651 20.66 9.45 27.47
N ASN A 652 21.77 9.00 26.87
CA ASN A 652 22.58 7.84 27.32
C ASN A 652 21.94 6.44 27.10
N LEU A 653 21.31 6.19 25.95
CA LEU A 653 21.04 4.82 25.50
C LEU A 653 22.35 4.01 25.31
N PRO A 654 22.42 2.72 25.73
CA PRO A 654 23.63 1.90 25.57
C PRO A 654 24.03 1.72 24.10
N VAL A 655 25.34 1.68 23.82
CA VAL A 655 25.88 1.63 22.45
C VAL A 655 25.53 0.32 21.76
N GLU A 656 25.36 -0.77 22.52
CA GLU A 656 24.90 -2.07 22.05
C GLU A 656 23.44 -2.06 21.56
N THR A 657 22.69 -0.96 21.72
CA THR A 657 21.33 -0.86 21.18
C THR A 657 21.31 -0.67 19.66
N TRP A 658 22.30 0.00 19.06
CA TRP A 658 22.32 0.30 17.61
C TRP A 658 23.47 -0.31 16.79
N GLN A 659 24.57 -0.77 17.43
CA GLN A 659 25.69 -1.43 16.73
C GLN A 659 25.36 -2.86 16.27
#